data_AF-A0A7W0JHN3-F1
#
_entry.id   AF-A0A7W0JHN3-F1
#
_cell.length_a   1.000
_cell.length_b   1.000
_cell.length_c   1.000
_cell.angle_alpha   90.00
_cell.angle_beta   90.00
_cell.angle_gamma   90.00
#
_symmetry.space_group_name_H-M   'P 1'
#
loop_
_entity.id
_entity.type
_entity.pdbx_description
1 polymer ?
#
loop_
_entity_poly.entity_id
_entity_poly.type
_entity_poly.pdbx_seq_one_letter_code
_entity_poly.pdbx_strand_id
1 'polypeptide(L)'
;MSQIFKLVISAALCAALSAPVFGLPLKGLGAVAGGRAAPQRRGRAGRAAARKDPARRRREAAFRLVWQTVKDEHFDATFGGLDWDAVRVRYAPLASRAGSDRELHLLLQAMLNELRQSHFVIVPPESIPRFDARRWGAARADGTAAEEEAPDETGEDESGSEEMAVRMMNGIGVDVRVLGGQVVLTRVAPNGPAARAGLRPGFVIKSVDDAPVGEFVKVATSGPNVPALTFVRIRGEILVNYLGGIPGTEVRLGYVDEEGRERQAVVKRERLAGEMSPPLGNLPPMYTEIESKRLPGDIGYVRFSAFTPQLMERICGALRSLGDARGLVIDLRGNPGGMMGIASGLSGLMTTQPRLLGVLRTRTGVMPLSSFPQKSPYTGPLVILIDGLSGSTAEVLAAALQESGRAEVVGERSAGMVLGADTLKLPTGAVLLYARASFITTEGVALEGRGVIPDVEKKLDRESLLKGRDEQLEEAVRQIQLRKSVEAVGAPQPPPPPALVIVTAPVLGGSIGPAGVVNGASVVSERVPPGEGTIEAAGGRRSFVSTPEAERVMERHIQAVGGREAFNALKTRVSVGTCILPMQNAPGKVVIYEEAPNKRSMEIDVPHMGVMQFAFDGARGWMQHPLMGFVEFTDDLLPGARREADFRKIVNYKEQYVRMDYIGVRGKTNVLSLTTPEGSIEEMLFDATSGLLVQHGAESFDDYRQVGAVKVPFSVRLSFSGLEMVIRLEHVTHDAPINPAVFAETQSCFTQR
;
A
#
# COMPACT_ATOMS: atom_id res chain seq x y z
N MET A 1 3.01 9.27 -22.14
CA MET A 1 3.03 8.85 -20.73
C MET A 1 1.83 7.99 -20.32
N SER A 2 0.61 8.31 -20.79
CA SER A 2 -0.64 7.70 -20.30
C SER A 2 -0.64 6.16 -20.19
N GLN A 3 -0.11 5.38 -21.16
CA GLN A 3 -0.11 3.91 -21.05
C GLN A 3 0.92 3.35 -20.05
N ILE A 4 2.14 3.88 -20.02
CA ILE A 4 3.20 3.46 -19.07
C ILE A 4 2.83 3.84 -17.64
N PHE A 5 2.29 5.05 -17.47
CA PHE A 5 1.73 5.50 -16.20
C PHE A 5 0.50 4.65 -15.80
N LYS A 6 -0.42 4.35 -16.72
CA LYS A 6 -1.58 3.50 -16.41
C LYS A 6 -1.20 2.07 -16.03
N LEU A 7 -0.18 1.48 -16.64
CA LEU A 7 0.18 0.07 -16.39
C LEU A 7 1.07 -0.07 -15.15
N VAL A 8 2.11 0.75 -15.05
CA VAL A 8 3.13 0.61 -14.01
C VAL A 8 2.84 1.50 -12.81
N ILE A 9 2.31 2.72 -13.01
CA ILE A 9 1.89 3.56 -11.86
C ILE A 9 0.54 3.14 -11.30
N SER A 10 -0.45 2.65 -12.08
CA SER A 10 -1.63 2.04 -11.43
C SER A 10 -1.22 0.91 -10.49
N ALA A 11 -0.19 0.11 -10.84
CA ALA A 11 0.37 -0.90 -9.95
C ALA A 11 1.15 -0.27 -8.77
N ALA A 12 1.93 0.79 -9.01
CA ALA A 12 2.78 1.47 -8.02
C ALA A 12 2.03 2.40 -7.05
N LEU A 13 0.85 2.88 -7.41
CA LEU A 13 0.03 3.80 -6.61
C LEU A 13 -1.19 3.08 -6.00
N CYS A 14 -1.65 1.95 -6.58
CA CYS A 14 -2.38 0.93 -5.81
C CYS A 14 -1.59 0.49 -4.57
N ALA A 15 -0.26 0.54 -4.67
CA ALA A 15 0.65 0.18 -3.61
C ALA A 15 0.58 1.07 -2.37
N ALA A 16 0.13 2.32 -2.53
CA ALA A 16 0.09 3.33 -1.47
C ALA A 16 -1.17 3.22 -0.60
N LEU A 17 -2.09 2.29 -0.92
CA LEU A 17 -3.34 2.10 -0.21
C LEU A 17 -3.13 1.07 0.92
N SER A 18 -3.44 1.51 2.15
CA SER A 18 -3.69 0.77 3.40
C SER A 18 -2.64 -0.09 4.08
N ALA A 19 -2.48 0.13 5.40
CA ALA A 19 -2.51 -0.89 6.45
C ALA A 19 -2.78 -0.26 7.84
N PRO A 20 -3.16 -1.02 8.89
CA PRO A 20 -3.49 -0.46 10.21
C PRO A 20 -2.37 -0.58 11.26
N VAL A 21 -2.33 0.37 12.21
CA VAL A 21 -1.64 0.28 13.52
C VAL A 21 -2.54 0.86 14.64
N PHE A 22 -2.83 0.01 15.65
CA PHE A 22 -3.16 0.18 17.09
C PHE A 22 -4.18 1.27 17.54
N GLY A 23 -4.96 1.22 18.63
CA GLY A 23 -5.13 0.35 19.81
C GLY A 23 -5.63 1.23 20.99
N LEU A 24 -6.81 0.96 21.60
CA LEU A 24 -7.26 1.37 22.96
C LEU A 24 -8.61 0.68 23.36
N PRO A 25 -8.96 0.58 24.66
CA PRO A 25 -9.91 -0.40 25.21
C PRO A 25 -11.35 0.11 25.39
N LEU A 26 -12.30 -0.81 25.30
CA LEU A 26 -13.63 -0.73 25.90
C LEU A 26 -13.58 -1.28 27.32
N LYS A 27 -13.63 -0.41 28.32
CA LYS A 27 -14.13 -0.73 29.67
C LYS A 27 -15.11 0.36 30.07
N GLY A 28 -16.31 -0.04 30.47
CA GLY A 28 -17.26 0.82 31.19
C GLY A 28 -18.68 0.94 30.61
N LEU A 29 -19.38 -0.17 30.38
CA LEU A 29 -20.85 -0.18 30.34
C LEU A 29 -21.35 -1.34 31.20
N GLY A 30 -21.16 -1.19 32.51
CA GLY A 30 -21.95 -1.93 33.50
C GLY A 30 -23.37 -1.38 33.51
N ALA A 31 -24.35 -2.29 33.59
CA ALA A 31 -25.76 -1.99 33.60
C ALA A 31 -26.13 -0.94 34.66
N VAL A 32 -26.68 0.20 34.23
CA VAL A 32 -27.40 1.11 35.12
C VAL A 32 -28.87 0.68 35.10
N ALA A 33 -29.22 -0.21 36.04
CA ALA A 33 -30.60 -0.43 36.42
C ALA A 33 -31.07 0.76 37.28
N GLY A 34 -32.14 1.43 36.82
CA GLY A 34 -33.19 1.99 37.67
C GLY A 34 -32.84 3.05 38.70
N GLY A 35 -32.68 4.30 38.25
CA GLY A 35 -32.83 5.49 39.10
C GLY A 35 -33.58 6.59 38.36
N ARG A 36 -34.92 6.67 38.55
CA ARG A 36 -35.74 7.76 38.00
C ARG A 36 -35.35 9.08 38.66
N ALA A 37 -34.61 9.93 37.94
CA ALA A 37 -34.56 11.37 38.21
C ALA A 37 -35.43 12.10 37.17
N ALA A 38 -36.36 12.92 37.66
CA ALA A 38 -37.33 13.67 36.85
C ALA A 38 -36.67 14.60 35.81
N PRO A 39 -37.32 14.85 34.65
CA PRO A 39 -36.73 15.68 33.61
C PRO A 39 -36.75 17.16 34.02
N GLN A 40 -35.59 17.72 34.33
CA GLN A 40 -35.44 19.18 34.35
C GLN A 40 -35.60 19.71 32.92
N ARG A 41 -36.68 20.46 32.69
CA ARG A 41 -36.94 21.22 31.46
C ARG A 41 -35.82 22.22 31.22
N ARG A 42 -34.82 21.88 30.40
CA ARG A 42 -33.90 22.89 29.83
C ARG A 42 -34.69 23.77 28.86
N GLY A 43 -34.92 25.02 29.26
CA GLY A 43 -35.59 26.04 28.44
C GLY A 43 -34.85 26.34 27.13
N ARG A 44 -35.55 27.05 26.23
CA ARG A 44 -35.12 27.45 24.88
C ARG A 44 -33.70 28.05 24.81
N ALA A 45 -33.23 28.69 25.88
CA ALA A 45 -31.88 29.24 26.02
C ALA A 45 -30.77 28.17 26.12
N GLY A 46 -31.00 27.04 26.78
CA GLY A 46 -30.03 25.93 26.88
C GLY A 46 -29.82 25.19 25.56
N ARG A 47 -30.85 25.11 24.71
CA ARG A 47 -30.75 24.60 23.33
C ARG A 47 -29.99 25.55 22.40
N ALA A 48 -30.04 26.86 22.65
CA ALA A 48 -29.31 27.87 21.87
C ALA A 48 -27.82 27.92 22.26
N ALA A 49 -27.47 27.77 23.55
CA ALA A 49 -26.08 27.68 24.01
C ALA A 49 -25.38 26.38 23.54
N ALA A 50 -26.10 25.24 23.57
CA ALA A 50 -25.58 23.96 23.07
C ALA A 50 -25.33 23.93 21.54
N ARG A 51 -25.88 24.90 20.78
CA ARG A 51 -25.59 25.10 19.35
C ARG A 51 -24.31 25.89 19.10
N LYS A 52 -23.74 26.54 20.12
CA LYS A 52 -22.53 27.37 20.03
C LYS A 52 -21.24 26.66 20.45
N ASP A 53 -21.31 25.47 21.05
CA ASP A 53 -20.14 24.70 21.49
C ASP A 53 -19.29 24.23 20.28
N PRO A 54 -18.05 24.74 20.12
CA PRO A 54 -17.15 24.32 19.05
C PRO A 54 -16.80 22.83 19.10
N ALA A 55 -16.59 22.26 20.30
CA ALA A 55 -16.21 20.86 20.45
C ALA A 55 -17.34 19.93 19.99
N ARG A 56 -18.58 20.24 20.36
CA ARG A 56 -19.76 19.53 19.87
C ARG A 56 -19.89 19.60 18.34
N ARG A 57 -19.64 20.77 17.73
CA ARG A 57 -19.69 20.91 16.26
C ARG A 57 -18.61 20.09 15.56
N ARG A 58 -17.39 20.04 16.11
CA ARG A 58 -16.32 19.15 15.60
C ARG A 58 -16.75 17.68 15.66
N ARG A 59 -17.33 17.24 16.77
CA ARG A 59 -17.87 15.87 16.94
C ARG A 59 -18.98 15.54 15.93
N GLU A 60 -19.96 16.43 15.75
CA GLU A 60 -21.02 16.26 14.76
C GLU A 60 -20.48 16.26 13.31
N ALA A 61 -19.44 17.04 13.02
CA ALA A 61 -18.75 17.03 11.74
C ALA A 61 -17.99 15.72 11.51
N ALA A 62 -17.25 15.22 12.50
CA ALA A 62 -16.54 13.95 12.43
C ALA A 62 -17.50 12.78 12.16
N PHE A 63 -18.65 12.72 12.85
CA PHE A 63 -19.67 11.70 12.58
C PHE A 63 -20.18 11.74 11.15
N ARG A 64 -20.56 12.93 10.64
CA ARG A 64 -21.02 13.07 9.25
C ARG A 64 -19.94 12.64 8.27
N LEU A 65 -18.70 13.05 8.49
CA LEU A 65 -17.59 12.73 7.62
C LEU A 65 -17.36 11.22 7.54
N VAL A 66 -17.28 10.53 8.68
CA VAL A 66 -17.11 9.06 8.71
C VAL A 66 -18.25 8.36 7.98
N TRP A 67 -19.50 8.69 8.32
CA TRP A 67 -20.66 8.04 7.72
C TRP A 67 -20.74 8.25 6.20
N GLN A 68 -20.51 9.48 5.75
CA GLN A 68 -20.54 9.85 4.34
C GLN A 68 -19.38 9.21 3.56
N THR A 69 -18.17 9.19 4.14
CA THR A 69 -17.00 8.57 3.52
C THR A 69 -17.25 7.09 3.25
N VAL A 70 -17.77 6.36 4.24
CA VAL A 70 -18.14 4.94 4.02
C VAL A 70 -19.20 4.84 2.92
N LYS A 71 -20.25 5.67 2.96
CA LYS A 71 -21.31 5.64 1.92
C LYS A 71 -20.75 5.84 0.51
N ASP A 72 -19.81 6.76 0.38
CA ASP A 72 -19.32 7.24 -0.92
C ASP A 72 -18.11 6.46 -1.43
N GLU A 73 -17.35 5.76 -0.56
CA GLU A 73 -16.08 5.11 -0.93
C GLU A 73 -16.07 3.58 -0.72
N HIS A 74 -17.05 2.99 -0.01
CA HIS A 74 -17.11 1.53 0.16
C HIS A 74 -17.09 0.78 -1.17
N PHE A 75 -16.31 -0.30 -1.26
CA PHE A 75 -16.13 -1.06 -2.50
C PHE A 75 -17.40 -1.77 -2.96
N ASP A 76 -18.22 -2.23 -2.01
CA ASP A 76 -19.51 -2.88 -2.23
C ASP A 76 -20.65 -1.88 -1.95
N ALA A 77 -21.41 -1.53 -2.98
CA ALA A 77 -22.53 -0.59 -2.88
C ALA A 77 -23.70 -1.11 -2.02
N THR A 78 -23.74 -2.41 -1.73
CA THR A 78 -24.75 -3.04 -0.89
C THR A 78 -24.33 -3.13 0.58
N PHE A 79 -23.08 -2.77 0.91
CA PHE A 79 -22.52 -2.86 2.27
C PHE A 79 -22.66 -4.27 2.89
N GLY A 80 -22.52 -5.33 2.09
CA GLY A 80 -22.77 -6.71 2.52
C GLY A 80 -24.24 -6.98 2.89
N GLY A 81 -25.18 -6.22 2.35
CA GLY A 81 -26.61 -6.26 2.67
C GLY A 81 -27.03 -5.39 3.86
N LEU A 82 -26.12 -4.61 4.45
CA LEU A 82 -26.44 -3.70 5.55
C LEU A 82 -27.09 -2.40 5.04
N ASP A 83 -28.25 -2.04 5.60
CA ASP A 83 -28.84 -0.72 5.36
C ASP A 83 -28.05 0.38 6.08
N TRP A 84 -27.10 0.99 5.35
CA TRP A 84 -26.21 2.01 5.87
C TRP A 84 -26.92 3.33 6.24
N ASP A 85 -28.05 3.63 5.58
CA ASP A 85 -28.89 4.79 5.92
C ASP A 85 -29.62 4.55 7.25
N ALA A 86 -30.14 3.33 7.49
CA ALA A 86 -30.72 2.95 8.77
C ALA A 86 -29.70 2.94 9.92
N VAL A 87 -28.44 2.56 9.66
CA VAL A 87 -27.35 2.68 10.63
C VAL A 87 -27.17 4.15 11.05
N ARG A 88 -27.17 5.09 10.10
CA ARG A 88 -27.09 6.53 10.41
C ARG A 88 -28.18 6.98 11.38
N VAL A 89 -29.42 6.55 11.14
CA VAL A 89 -30.58 6.91 11.97
C VAL A 89 -30.39 6.45 13.41
N ARG A 90 -29.78 5.29 13.63
CA ARG A 90 -29.47 4.76 14.97
C ARG A 90 -28.33 5.51 15.66
N TYR A 91 -27.23 5.79 14.97
CA TYR A 91 -26.02 6.36 15.60
C TYR A 91 -25.99 7.88 15.66
N ALA A 92 -26.64 8.61 14.75
CA ALA A 92 -26.60 10.07 14.73
C ALA A 92 -27.09 10.72 16.06
N PRO A 93 -28.20 10.25 16.68
CA PRO A 93 -28.62 10.77 17.98
C PRO A 93 -27.62 10.46 19.11
N LEU A 94 -26.93 9.31 19.07
CA LEU A 94 -25.91 8.94 20.04
C LEU A 94 -24.69 9.84 19.90
N ALA A 95 -24.15 9.97 18.68
CA ALA A 95 -23.00 10.82 18.37
C ALA A 95 -23.24 12.29 18.75
N SER A 96 -24.44 12.82 18.49
CA SER A 96 -24.79 14.21 18.83
C SER A 96 -24.88 14.51 20.34
N ARG A 97 -24.98 13.46 21.16
CA ARG A 97 -25.05 13.52 22.63
C ARG A 97 -23.73 13.15 23.31
N ALA A 98 -22.72 12.68 22.55
CA ALA A 98 -21.42 12.33 23.10
C ALA A 98 -20.81 13.53 23.86
N GLY A 99 -20.50 13.30 25.13
CA GLY A 99 -19.96 14.28 26.06
C GLY A 99 -18.46 14.52 25.85
N SER A 100 -17.76 13.60 25.19
CA SER A 100 -16.32 13.68 24.93
C SER A 100 -15.95 13.12 23.55
N ASP A 101 -14.75 13.46 23.07
CA ASP A 101 -14.23 12.94 21.79
C ASP A 101 -13.98 11.42 21.90
N ARG A 102 -13.49 10.93 23.04
CA ARG A 102 -13.35 9.49 23.33
C ARG A 102 -14.68 8.74 23.24
N GLU A 103 -15.75 9.27 23.83
CA GLU A 103 -17.08 8.65 23.74
C GLU A 103 -17.56 8.61 22.28
N LEU A 104 -17.32 9.68 21.51
CA LEU A 104 -17.63 9.67 20.08
C LEU A 104 -16.81 8.61 19.32
N HIS A 105 -15.49 8.52 19.53
CA HIS A 105 -14.65 7.56 18.82
C HIS A 105 -15.11 6.11 19.06
N LEU A 106 -15.53 5.78 20.29
CA LEU A 106 -16.13 4.48 20.61
C LEU A 106 -17.44 4.24 19.87
N LEU A 107 -18.31 5.25 19.78
CA LEU A 107 -19.56 5.16 19.01
C LEU A 107 -19.32 5.02 17.50
N LEU A 108 -18.32 5.73 16.96
CA LEU A 108 -17.93 5.62 15.56
C LEU A 108 -17.37 4.23 15.26
N GLN A 109 -16.51 3.69 16.12
CA GLN A 109 -16.02 2.32 15.96
C GLN A 109 -17.16 1.29 16.05
N ALA A 110 -18.09 1.46 16.98
CA ALA A 110 -19.26 0.58 17.08
C ALA A 110 -20.13 0.63 15.80
N MET A 111 -20.33 1.82 15.23
CA MET A 111 -21.02 1.99 13.95
C MET A 111 -20.32 1.25 12.81
N LEU A 112 -18.99 1.39 12.69
CA LEU A 112 -18.18 0.74 11.67
C LEU A 112 -18.16 -0.79 11.84
N ASN A 113 -18.16 -1.30 13.07
CA ASN A 113 -18.19 -2.73 13.35
C ASN A 113 -19.46 -3.43 12.82
N GLU A 114 -20.54 -2.70 12.55
CA GLU A 114 -21.75 -3.28 11.95
C GLU A 114 -21.52 -3.80 10.52
N LEU A 115 -20.50 -3.30 9.81
CA LEU A 115 -20.09 -3.80 8.49
C LEU A 115 -19.52 -5.23 8.56
N ARG A 116 -19.02 -5.65 9.73
CA ARG A 116 -18.38 -6.97 9.95
C ARG A 116 -17.21 -7.25 9.00
N GLN A 117 -16.49 -6.21 8.63
CA GLN A 117 -15.36 -6.24 7.71
C GLN A 117 -14.12 -5.63 8.36
N SER A 118 -12.95 -6.08 7.94
CA SER A 118 -11.67 -5.51 8.33
C SER A 118 -11.47 -4.10 7.76
N HIS A 119 -10.40 -3.40 8.18
CA HIS A 119 -10.01 -2.09 7.64
C HIS A 119 -11.04 -0.94 7.77
N PHE A 120 -11.97 -1.05 8.73
CA PHE A 120 -12.80 0.07 9.20
C PHE A 120 -12.50 0.38 10.66
N VAL A 121 -11.59 1.35 10.89
CA VAL A 121 -11.02 1.62 12.21
C VAL A 121 -10.99 3.11 12.51
N ILE A 122 -11.34 3.48 13.73
CA ILE A 122 -11.05 4.80 14.31
C ILE A 122 -9.80 4.67 15.16
N VAL A 123 -8.77 5.44 14.83
CA VAL A 123 -7.54 5.58 15.61
C VAL A 123 -7.60 6.91 16.36
N PRO A 124 -7.84 6.90 17.69
CA PRO A 124 -7.82 8.11 18.50
C PRO A 124 -6.44 8.78 18.49
N PRO A 125 -6.34 10.12 18.65
CA PRO A 125 -5.05 10.83 18.67
C PRO A 125 -4.05 10.25 19.67
N GLU A 126 -4.51 9.86 20.85
CA GLU A 126 -3.69 9.29 21.92
C GLU A 126 -3.10 7.90 21.58
N SER A 127 -3.63 7.23 20.55
CA SER A 127 -3.12 5.96 20.03
C SER A 127 -2.12 6.14 18.89
N ILE A 128 -1.94 7.35 18.37
CA ILE A 128 -1.03 7.64 17.26
C ILE A 128 0.36 7.92 17.86
N PRO A 129 1.36 7.04 17.67
CA PRO A 129 2.72 7.35 18.08
C PRO A 129 3.20 8.60 17.34
N ARG A 130 3.68 9.61 18.06
CA ARG A 130 4.44 10.71 17.44
C ARG A 130 5.69 10.14 16.80
N PHE A 131 6.24 10.76 15.77
CA PHE A 131 7.52 10.36 15.16
C PHE A 131 8.55 11.47 15.36
N ASP A 132 9.60 11.19 16.12
CA ASP A 132 10.75 12.08 16.25
C ASP A 132 11.94 11.49 15.48
N ALA A 133 12.18 12.05 14.29
CA ALA A 133 13.26 11.63 13.40
C ALA A 133 14.66 11.70 14.05
N ARG A 134 14.88 12.67 14.97
CA ARG A 134 16.16 12.86 15.68
C ARG A 134 16.35 11.80 16.75
N ARG A 135 15.28 11.48 17.50
CA ARG A 135 15.34 10.58 18.66
C ARG A 135 15.32 9.10 18.29
N TRP A 136 14.72 8.73 17.16
CA TRP A 136 14.55 7.31 16.78
C TRP A 136 15.29 6.89 15.51
N GLY A 137 16.26 7.69 15.08
CA GLY A 137 17.32 7.21 14.18
C GLY A 137 16.89 7.01 12.75
N ALA A 138 16.05 7.90 12.20
CA ALA A 138 15.88 7.96 10.75
C ALA A 138 17.18 8.46 10.11
N ALA A 139 18.09 7.54 9.81
CA ALA A 139 19.17 7.83 8.90
C ALA A 139 18.55 8.21 7.55
N ARG A 140 18.82 9.42 7.07
CA ARG A 140 18.59 9.73 5.65
C ARG A 140 19.44 8.79 4.82
N ALA A 141 18.97 8.45 3.61
CA ALA A 141 19.73 7.68 2.64
C ALA A 141 21.10 8.30 2.30
N ASP A 142 21.31 9.59 2.61
CA ASP A 142 22.54 10.35 2.39
C ASP A 142 23.37 10.65 3.67
N GLY A 143 22.92 10.22 4.86
CA GLY A 143 23.65 10.41 6.12
C GLY A 143 23.57 11.81 6.77
N THR A 144 22.70 12.71 6.31
CA THR A 144 22.59 14.08 6.88
C THR A 144 21.39 14.27 7.83
N ALA A 145 21.58 15.06 8.90
CA ALA A 145 20.54 15.36 9.90
C ALA A 145 19.45 16.31 9.38
N ALA A 146 18.20 16.15 9.82
CA ALA A 146 17.06 16.99 9.42
C ALA A 146 17.01 18.32 10.20
N GLU A 147 16.96 19.43 9.44
CA GLU A 147 16.67 20.77 9.94
C GLU A 147 15.20 20.90 10.40
N GLU A 148 14.99 21.83 11.32
CA GLU A 148 13.76 22.09 12.09
C GLU A 148 12.57 22.51 11.22
N GLU A 149 11.43 21.84 11.35
CA GLU A 149 10.11 22.47 11.13
C GLU A 149 9.52 22.87 12.49
N ALA A 150 8.93 24.06 12.54
CA ALA A 150 8.39 24.67 13.76
C ALA A 150 7.20 23.86 14.33
N PRO A 151 6.97 23.88 15.65
CA PRO A 151 5.84 23.20 16.27
C PRO A 151 4.51 23.81 15.79
N ASP A 152 3.56 22.99 15.39
CA ASP A 152 2.17 23.39 15.12
C ASP A 152 1.51 23.79 16.47
N GLU A 153 1.06 25.04 16.59
CA GLU A 153 0.53 25.66 17.82
C GLU A 153 -0.89 25.18 18.19
N THR A 154 -1.22 23.91 17.99
CA THR A 154 -2.50 23.35 18.42
C THR A 154 -2.33 22.67 19.77
N GLY A 155 -2.65 23.38 20.87
CA GLY A 155 -2.56 22.89 22.25
C GLY A 155 -3.47 21.70 22.58
N GLU A 156 -3.18 20.53 22.02
CA GLU A 156 -3.75 19.23 22.36
C GLU A 156 -2.90 18.55 23.44
N ASP A 157 -3.45 17.59 24.18
CA ASP A 157 -2.75 16.86 25.24
C ASP A 157 -1.69 15.92 24.62
N GLU A 158 -0.47 16.43 24.52
CA GLU A 158 0.59 15.88 23.67
C GLU A 158 1.29 14.64 24.24
N SER A 159 1.19 14.41 25.56
CA SER A 159 2.04 13.44 26.27
C SER A 159 1.73 11.97 25.95
N GLY A 160 0.47 11.63 25.67
CA GLY A 160 0.06 10.24 25.43
C GLY A 160 0.66 9.64 24.16
N SER A 161 0.84 10.46 23.12
CA SER A 161 1.39 10.04 21.83
C SER A 161 2.90 9.76 21.87
N GLU A 162 3.66 10.52 22.66
CA GLU A 162 5.08 10.24 22.92
C GLU A 162 5.24 8.99 23.78
N GLU A 163 4.38 8.82 24.79
CA GLU A 163 4.37 7.64 25.64
C GLU A 163 4.09 6.36 24.82
N MET A 164 3.17 6.43 23.84
CA MET A 164 2.87 5.31 22.95
C MET A 164 4.12 4.83 22.19
N ALA A 165 4.84 5.74 21.55
CA ALA A 165 6.04 5.37 20.82
C ALA A 165 7.15 4.82 21.74
N VAL A 166 7.29 5.39 22.94
CA VAL A 166 8.19 4.85 23.97
C VAL A 166 7.79 3.41 24.32
N ARG A 167 6.51 3.11 24.51
CA ARG A 167 6.04 1.75 24.83
C ARG A 167 6.22 0.77 23.68
N MET A 168 6.02 1.21 22.43
CA MET A 168 6.23 0.36 21.24
C MET A 168 7.72 0.02 21.04
N MET A 169 8.62 0.95 21.35
CA MET A 169 10.05 0.80 21.13
C MET A 169 10.80 0.09 22.26
N ASN A 170 10.17 -0.08 23.42
CA ASN A 170 10.86 -0.55 24.62
C ASN A 170 10.00 -1.59 25.35
N GLY A 171 10.61 -2.69 25.76
CA GLY A 171 9.92 -3.79 26.41
C GLY A 171 10.89 -4.89 26.83
N ILE A 172 10.43 -6.13 26.84
CA ILE A 172 11.21 -7.27 27.33
C ILE A 172 11.74 -8.21 26.24
N GLY A 173 11.49 -7.91 24.97
CA GLY A 173 11.98 -8.68 23.82
C GLY A 173 11.31 -10.04 23.67
N VAL A 174 9.98 -10.09 23.65
CA VAL A 174 9.20 -11.32 23.44
C VAL A 174 8.12 -11.16 22.38
N ASP A 175 7.63 -12.28 21.85
CA ASP A 175 6.37 -12.33 21.11
C ASP A 175 5.41 -13.35 21.73
N VAL A 176 4.11 -13.09 21.63
CA VAL A 176 3.04 -13.88 22.25
C VAL A 176 1.98 -14.32 21.26
N ARG A 177 1.37 -15.48 21.53
CA ARG A 177 0.15 -15.95 20.85
C ARG A 177 -0.86 -16.44 21.88
N VAL A 178 -2.13 -16.46 21.49
CA VAL A 178 -3.18 -17.09 22.29
C VAL A 178 -3.32 -18.53 21.83
N LEU A 179 -2.81 -19.48 22.62
CA LEU A 179 -2.90 -20.92 22.34
C LEU A 179 -3.80 -21.56 23.41
N GLY A 180 -4.86 -22.26 22.99
CA GLY A 180 -5.80 -22.88 23.94
C GLY A 180 -6.44 -21.90 24.93
N GLY A 181 -6.62 -20.63 24.53
CA GLY A 181 -7.12 -19.55 25.41
C GLY A 181 -6.09 -18.98 26.39
N GLN A 182 -4.83 -19.40 26.30
CA GLN A 182 -3.73 -18.94 27.16
C GLN A 182 -2.75 -18.06 26.39
N VAL A 183 -2.18 -17.05 27.05
CA VAL A 183 -1.12 -16.21 26.47
C VAL A 183 0.20 -16.96 26.59
N VAL A 184 0.70 -17.49 25.48
CA VAL A 184 1.94 -18.27 25.42
C VAL A 184 3.06 -17.42 24.82
N LEU A 185 4.23 -17.42 25.45
CA LEU A 185 5.46 -16.90 24.87
C LEU A 185 5.84 -17.77 23.67
N THR A 186 5.86 -17.21 22.47
CA THR A 186 6.19 -17.94 21.23
C THR A 186 7.58 -17.60 20.72
N ARG A 187 8.10 -16.42 21.10
CA ARG A 187 9.47 -16.00 20.82
C ARG A 187 10.03 -15.26 22.01
N VAL A 188 11.30 -15.49 22.29
CA VAL A 188 12.10 -14.71 23.23
C VAL A 188 13.37 -14.30 22.50
N ALA A 189 13.65 -13.00 22.44
CA ALA A 189 14.83 -12.46 21.77
C ALA A 189 16.10 -13.01 22.44
N PRO A 190 17.03 -13.61 21.68
CA PRO A 190 18.30 -14.08 22.23
C PRO A 190 19.03 -12.95 22.95
N ASN A 191 19.54 -13.23 24.15
CA ASN A 191 20.20 -12.26 25.02
C ASN A 191 19.35 -11.04 25.41
N GLY A 192 18.06 -10.99 25.07
CA GLY A 192 17.14 -9.92 25.44
C GLY A 192 16.74 -9.96 26.92
N PRO A 193 16.00 -8.96 27.41
CA PRO A 193 15.66 -8.87 28.84
C PRO A 193 14.92 -10.09 29.38
N ALA A 194 13.92 -10.59 28.66
CA ALA A 194 13.19 -11.80 29.04
C ALA A 194 14.08 -13.05 29.07
N ALA A 195 14.99 -13.21 28.11
CA ALA A 195 15.93 -14.33 28.09
C ALA A 195 16.87 -14.30 29.30
N ARG A 196 17.41 -13.12 29.65
CA ARG A 196 18.27 -12.94 30.84
C ARG A 196 17.52 -13.18 32.15
N ALA A 197 16.21 -12.97 32.16
CA ALA A 197 15.33 -13.31 33.28
C ALA A 197 14.90 -14.80 33.30
N GLY A 198 15.41 -15.63 32.38
CA GLY A 198 15.13 -17.07 32.34
C GLY A 198 13.79 -17.44 31.67
N LEU A 199 13.09 -16.50 31.06
CA LEU A 199 11.86 -16.78 30.32
C LEU A 199 12.18 -17.48 28.99
N ARG A 200 11.33 -18.42 28.60
CA ARG A 200 11.52 -19.25 27.41
C ARG A 200 10.22 -19.37 26.60
N PRO A 201 10.31 -19.67 25.30
CA PRO A 201 9.14 -20.07 24.52
C PRO A 201 8.39 -21.23 25.21
N GLY A 202 7.07 -21.24 25.10
CA GLY A 202 6.17 -22.21 25.71
C GLY A 202 5.66 -21.84 27.11
N PHE A 203 6.28 -20.86 27.80
CA PHE A 203 5.78 -20.37 29.08
C PHE A 203 4.47 -19.61 28.90
N VAL A 204 3.56 -19.75 29.86
CA VAL A 204 2.24 -19.11 29.84
C VAL A 204 2.24 -17.88 30.73
N ILE A 205 1.97 -16.70 30.19
CA ILE A 205 1.77 -15.49 31.00
C ILE A 205 0.40 -15.55 31.67
N LYS A 206 0.39 -15.44 32.99
CA LYS A 206 -0.82 -15.41 33.84
C LYS A 206 -1.15 -13.99 34.29
N SER A 207 -0.13 -13.21 34.64
CA SER A 207 -0.28 -11.82 35.05
C SER A 207 0.92 -10.96 34.66
N VAL A 208 0.68 -9.65 34.55
CA VAL A 208 1.71 -8.63 34.39
C VAL A 208 1.38 -7.50 35.38
N ASP A 209 2.32 -7.14 36.25
CA ASP A 209 2.12 -6.14 37.32
C ASP A 209 0.80 -6.39 38.08
N ASP A 210 0.61 -7.66 38.49
CA ASP A 210 -0.58 -8.20 39.17
C ASP A 210 -1.89 -8.19 38.37
N ALA A 211 -1.91 -7.62 37.16
CA ALA A 211 -3.07 -7.65 36.27
C ALA A 211 -3.20 -9.03 35.58
N PRO A 212 -4.31 -9.76 35.74
CA PRO A 212 -4.50 -11.07 35.14
C PRO A 212 -4.77 -10.96 33.65
N VAL A 213 -3.81 -11.36 32.80
CA VAL A 213 -3.96 -11.25 31.34
C VAL A 213 -5.00 -12.22 30.77
N GLY A 214 -5.22 -13.35 31.45
CA GLY A 214 -6.21 -14.35 31.04
C GLY A 214 -7.65 -13.84 31.08
N GLU A 215 -7.98 -12.93 32.01
CA GLU A 215 -9.32 -12.33 32.06
C GLU A 215 -9.58 -11.44 30.84
N PHE A 216 -8.59 -10.63 30.47
CA PHE A 216 -8.65 -9.80 29.27
C PHE A 216 -8.86 -10.66 28.02
N VAL A 217 -8.10 -11.75 27.86
CA VAL A 217 -8.27 -12.68 26.73
C VAL A 217 -9.67 -13.29 26.74
N LYS A 218 -10.12 -13.81 27.89
CA LYS A 218 -11.44 -14.43 28.02
C LYS A 218 -12.56 -13.48 27.63
N VAL A 219 -12.50 -12.21 28.06
CA VAL A 219 -13.48 -11.17 27.70
C VAL A 219 -13.40 -10.84 26.21
N ALA A 220 -12.20 -10.68 25.65
CA ALA A 220 -12.03 -10.38 24.24
C ALA A 220 -12.52 -11.52 23.33
N THR A 221 -12.53 -12.77 23.82
CA THR A 221 -12.91 -13.97 23.06
C THR A 221 -14.25 -14.58 23.49
N SER A 222 -15.10 -13.88 24.26
CA SER A 222 -16.32 -14.48 24.85
C SER A 222 -17.53 -14.60 23.90
N GLY A 223 -17.40 -14.16 22.64
CA GLY A 223 -18.50 -14.14 21.65
C GLY A 223 -18.47 -15.33 20.68
N PRO A 224 -19.62 -15.72 20.10
CA PRO A 224 -19.64 -16.63 18.97
C PRO A 224 -18.96 -15.96 17.77
N ASN A 225 -18.06 -16.68 17.10
CA ASN A 225 -17.28 -16.20 15.94
C ASN A 225 -16.36 -15.00 16.26
N VAL A 226 -15.29 -15.26 17.02
CA VAL A 226 -14.25 -14.27 17.34
C VAL A 226 -13.51 -13.85 16.06
N PRO A 227 -13.54 -12.57 15.64
CA PRO A 227 -12.82 -12.11 14.46
C PRO A 227 -11.30 -12.27 14.62
N ALA A 228 -10.58 -12.58 13.55
CA ALA A 228 -9.12 -12.71 13.60
C ALA A 228 -8.41 -11.44 14.11
N LEU A 229 -8.95 -10.26 13.76
CA LEU A 229 -8.49 -8.95 14.27
C LEU A 229 -8.44 -8.90 15.80
N THR A 230 -9.28 -9.66 16.51
CA THR A 230 -9.24 -9.73 17.98
C THR A 230 -7.92 -10.27 18.48
N PHE A 231 -7.34 -11.29 17.84
CA PHE A 231 -6.06 -11.86 18.27
C PHE A 231 -4.88 -10.94 17.96
N VAL A 232 -4.93 -10.22 16.82
CA VAL A 232 -3.97 -9.15 16.51
C VAL A 232 -4.01 -8.06 17.60
N ARG A 233 -5.22 -7.66 18.02
CA ARG A 233 -5.42 -6.68 19.10
C ARG A 233 -4.93 -7.18 20.46
N ILE A 234 -5.23 -8.43 20.82
CA ILE A 234 -4.76 -9.02 22.08
C ILE A 234 -3.24 -9.01 22.13
N ARG A 235 -2.57 -9.46 21.06
CA ARG A 235 -1.10 -9.43 20.97
C ARG A 235 -0.59 -8.01 21.15
N GLY A 236 -1.13 -7.05 20.39
CA GLY A 236 -0.70 -5.67 20.46
C GLY A 236 -0.86 -5.04 21.85
N GLU A 237 -2.00 -5.28 22.48
CA GLU A 237 -2.29 -4.83 23.85
C GLU A 237 -1.27 -5.39 24.85
N ILE A 238 -0.96 -6.69 24.78
CA ILE A 238 0.00 -7.30 25.69
C ILE A 238 1.40 -6.74 25.45
N LEU A 239 1.86 -6.69 24.20
CA LEU A 239 3.22 -6.26 23.87
C LEU A 239 3.46 -4.78 24.18
N VAL A 240 2.54 -3.90 23.79
CA VAL A 240 2.70 -2.45 23.94
C VAL A 240 2.23 -2.00 25.31
N ASN A 241 1.05 -2.46 25.74
CA ASN A 241 0.41 -1.85 26.90
C ASN A 241 0.76 -2.48 28.24
N TYR A 242 1.03 -3.78 28.27
CA TYR A 242 1.41 -4.50 29.50
C TYR A 242 2.92 -4.63 29.61
N LEU A 243 3.58 -5.12 28.56
CA LEU A 243 5.01 -5.42 28.57
C LEU A 243 5.87 -4.21 28.17
N GLY A 244 5.34 -3.34 27.32
CA GLY A 244 6.01 -2.11 26.88
C GLY A 244 6.03 -1.05 27.97
N GLY A 245 7.01 -0.14 27.92
CA GLY A 245 7.15 0.91 28.93
C GLY A 245 8.50 1.62 28.90
N ILE A 246 8.70 2.54 29.83
CA ILE A 246 9.91 3.37 29.90
C ILE A 246 11.15 2.48 30.13
N PRO A 247 12.22 2.61 29.33
CA PRO A 247 13.49 1.91 29.55
C PRO A 247 14.01 2.08 30.97
N GLY A 248 14.53 1.00 31.54
CA GLY A 248 15.09 1.00 32.88
C GLY A 248 14.08 0.68 33.99
N THR A 249 12.77 0.80 33.72
CA THR A 249 11.71 0.35 34.63
C THR A 249 11.59 -1.17 34.61
N GLU A 250 10.97 -1.74 35.64
CA GLU A 250 10.75 -3.18 35.75
C GLU A 250 9.29 -3.55 35.48
N VAL A 251 9.07 -4.78 35.00
CA VAL A 251 7.77 -5.42 34.88
C VAL A 251 7.79 -6.74 35.63
N ARG A 252 6.76 -7.00 36.44
CA ARG A 252 6.59 -8.27 37.15
C ARG A 252 5.68 -9.20 36.36
N LEU A 253 6.16 -10.39 36.05
CA LEU A 253 5.41 -11.40 35.29
C LEU A 253 5.09 -12.57 36.21
N GLY A 254 3.81 -12.89 36.34
CA GLY A 254 3.36 -14.20 36.81
C GLY A 254 3.24 -15.13 35.62
N TYR A 255 3.89 -16.30 35.64
CA TYR A 255 3.89 -17.24 34.53
C TYR A 255 3.85 -18.70 34.98
N VAL A 256 3.51 -19.59 34.05
CA VAL A 256 3.61 -21.05 34.22
C VAL A 256 4.78 -21.57 33.41
N ASP A 257 5.70 -22.28 34.08
CA ASP A 257 6.92 -22.85 33.52
C ASP A 257 6.68 -24.20 32.81
N GLU A 258 7.77 -24.87 32.40
CA GLU A 258 7.76 -26.16 31.72
C GLU A 258 7.22 -27.31 32.60
N GLU A 259 7.32 -27.22 33.92
CA GLU A 259 6.78 -28.22 34.84
C GLU A 259 5.35 -27.91 35.29
N GLY A 260 4.71 -26.89 34.71
CA GLY A 260 3.35 -26.49 35.06
C GLY A 260 3.26 -25.73 36.39
N ARG A 261 4.37 -25.24 36.92
CA ARG A 261 4.43 -24.54 38.20
C ARG A 261 4.28 -23.04 37.99
N GLU A 262 3.55 -22.39 38.87
CA GLU A 262 3.48 -20.93 38.87
C GLU A 262 4.80 -20.34 39.37
N ARG A 263 5.26 -19.30 38.68
CA ARG A 263 6.52 -18.62 38.88
C ARG A 263 6.33 -17.12 38.74
N GLN A 264 7.31 -16.38 39.24
CA GLN A 264 7.41 -14.94 39.00
C GLN A 264 8.78 -14.59 38.44
N ALA A 265 8.80 -13.65 37.51
CA ALA A 265 10.01 -13.01 37.02
C ALA A 265 9.85 -11.48 37.11
N VAL A 266 10.92 -10.80 37.51
CA VAL A 266 11.02 -9.35 37.40
C VAL A 266 11.97 -9.06 36.25
N VAL A 267 11.50 -8.33 35.25
CA VAL A 267 12.25 -8.09 34.02
C VAL A 267 12.40 -6.60 33.80
N LYS A 268 13.62 -6.13 33.55
CA LYS A 268 13.89 -4.75 33.21
C LYS A 268 13.50 -4.46 31.75
N ARG A 269 12.71 -3.41 31.51
CA ARG A 269 12.37 -2.96 30.16
C ARG A 269 13.57 -2.29 29.51
N GLU A 270 13.85 -2.63 28.26
CA GLU A 270 14.96 -2.09 27.48
C GLU A 270 14.52 -1.75 26.05
N ARG A 271 15.38 -1.01 25.33
CA ARG A 271 15.18 -0.70 23.92
C ARG A 271 15.17 -2.00 23.10
N LEU A 272 14.10 -2.20 22.33
CA LEU A 272 13.96 -3.31 21.40
C LEU A 272 14.82 -3.08 20.15
N ALA A 273 15.10 -4.16 19.42
CA ALA A 273 16.00 -4.14 18.25
C ALA A 273 15.42 -3.42 17.01
N GLY A 274 14.09 -3.24 16.96
CA GLY A 274 13.43 -2.57 15.85
C GLY A 274 13.52 -1.04 15.90
N GLU A 275 12.75 -0.40 15.03
CA GLU A 275 12.66 1.04 14.83
C GLU A 275 11.23 1.46 14.43
N MET A 276 10.86 2.72 14.63
CA MET A 276 9.59 3.24 14.12
C MET A 276 9.75 3.64 12.65
N SER A 277 8.82 3.24 11.81
CA SER A 277 8.69 3.83 10.48
C SER A 277 8.30 5.31 10.61
N PRO A 278 8.72 6.18 9.68
CA PRO A 278 8.07 7.47 9.52
C PRO A 278 6.56 7.33 9.26
N PRO A 279 5.76 8.37 9.55
CA PRO A 279 4.37 8.44 9.13
C PRO A 279 4.29 8.54 7.59
N LEU A 280 3.18 8.10 7.03
CA LEU A 280 2.92 8.26 5.59
C LEU A 280 1.52 8.84 5.36
N GLY A 281 1.46 10.15 5.05
CA GLY A 281 0.19 10.87 5.02
C GLY A 281 -0.48 10.86 6.39
N ASN A 282 -1.71 10.33 6.48
CA ASN A 282 -2.41 10.13 7.75
C ASN A 282 -2.15 8.76 8.39
N LEU A 283 -1.29 7.92 7.79
CA LEU A 283 -0.94 6.62 8.34
C LEU A 283 0.00 6.77 9.55
N PRO A 284 -0.36 6.21 10.72
CA PRO A 284 0.51 6.24 11.89
C PRO A 284 1.86 5.50 11.68
N PRO A 285 2.94 5.96 12.33
CA PRO A 285 4.19 5.23 12.45
C PRO A 285 4.00 3.78 12.94
N MET A 286 4.78 2.85 12.40
CA MET A 286 4.71 1.43 12.75
C MET A 286 6.03 0.93 13.33
N TYR A 287 5.98 0.04 14.32
CA TYR A 287 7.19 -0.67 14.76
C TYR A 287 7.64 -1.65 13.68
N THR A 288 8.90 -1.54 13.29
CA THR A 288 9.54 -2.30 12.22
C THR A 288 10.76 -3.04 12.74
N GLU A 289 10.87 -4.31 12.41
CA GLU A 289 11.98 -5.18 12.76
C GLU A 289 12.24 -6.14 11.61
N ILE A 290 13.51 -6.47 11.39
CA ILE A 290 13.96 -7.47 10.43
C ILE A 290 15.03 -8.34 11.07
N GLU A 291 14.93 -9.65 10.82
CA GLU A 291 15.95 -10.64 11.17
C GLU A 291 16.31 -11.41 9.91
N SER A 292 17.60 -11.64 9.69
CA SER A 292 18.08 -12.57 8.67
C SER A 292 19.20 -13.43 9.22
N LYS A 293 19.21 -14.71 8.85
CA LYS A 293 20.25 -15.68 9.25
C LYS A 293 20.26 -16.89 8.32
N ARG A 294 21.32 -17.70 8.45
CA ARG A 294 21.36 -19.05 7.88
C ARG A 294 20.96 -20.09 8.93
N LEU A 295 20.16 -21.04 8.51
CA LEU A 295 19.73 -22.22 9.25
C LEU A 295 20.56 -23.45 8.82
N PRO A 296 20.51 -24.56 9.56
CA PRO A 296 21.12 -25.82 9.15
C PRO A 296 20.70 -26.24 7.73
N GLY A 297 21.62 -26.87 7.00
CA GLY A 297 21.40 -27.22 5.59
C GLY A 297 21.59 -26.07 4.60
N ASP A 298 22.16 -24.96 5.06
CA ASP A 298 22.42 -23.74 4.29
C ASP A 298 21.14 -23.10 3.73
N ILE A 299 20.13 -23.03 4.59
CA ILE A 299 18.83 -22.43 4.27
C ILE A 299 18.81 -21.01 4.82
N GLY A 300 18.53 -20.03 3.96
CA GLY A 300 18.35 -18.66 4.41
C GLY A 300 16.99 -18.48 5.07
N TYR A 301 16.95 -17.65 6.11
CA TYR A 301 15.75 -17.28 6.84
C TYR A 301 15.67 -15.76 6.91
N VAL A 302 14.54 -15.20 6.50
CA VAL A 302 14.23 -13.77 6.59
C VAL A 302 12.88 -13.58 7.26
N ARG A 303 12.86 -12.82 8.35
CA ARG A 303 11.64 -12.41 9.06
C ARG A 303 11.57 -10.90 9.05
N PHE A 304 10.38 -10.33 8.84
CA PHE A 304 10.16 -8.90 9.01
C PHE A 304 8.75 -8.62 9.55
N SER A 305 8.59 -7.54 10.29
CA SER A 305 7.38 -7.29 11.09
C SER A 305 6.26 -6.52 10.38
N ALA A 306 6.57 -5.78 9.31
CA ALA A 306 5.60 -4.96 8.57
C ALA A 306 6.06 -4.67 7.14
N PHE A 307 5.11 -4.34 6.26
CA PHE A 307 5.40 -3.93 4.88
C PHE A 307 5.50 -2.39 4.82
N THR A 308 6.68 -1.84 5.06
CA THR A 308 6.95 -0.38 5.03
C THR A 308 8.03 -0.04 4.00
N PRO A 309 8.03 1.18 3.39
CA PRO A 309 9.04 1.51 2.38
C PRO A 309 10.46 1.38 2.94
N GLN A 310 10.64 1.73 4.21
CA GLN A 310 11.95 1.77 4.88
C GLN A 310 12.54 0.37 5.08
N LEU A 311 11.70 -0.66 5.24
CA LEU A 311 12.19 -2.04 5.33
C LEU A 311 12.54 -2.64 3.97
N MET A 312 12.05 -2.07 2.86
CA MET A 312 12.14 -2.71 1.55
C MET A 312 13.59 -2.90 1.07
N GLU A 313 14.45 -1.91 1.28
CA GLU A 313 15.88 -2.03 0.95
C GLU A 313 16.63 -2.99 1.89
N ARG A 314 16.28 -3.00 3.19
CA ARG A 314 16.86 -3.94 4.17
C ARG A 314 16.46 -5.39 3.86
N ILE A 315 15.20 -5.62 3.47
CA ILE A 315 14.70 -6.92 3.03
C ILE A 315 15.42 -7.34 1.76
N CYS A 316 15.56 -6.45 0.79
CA CYS A 316 16.32 -6.73 -0.41
C CYS A 316 17.76 -7.15 -0.06
N GLY A 317 18.47 -6.37 0.76
CA GLY A 317 19.84 -6.68 1.18
C GLY A 317 19.96 -8.03 1.89
N ALA A 318 19.00 -8.37 2.77
CA ALA A 318 18.93 -9.68 3.41
C ALA A 318 18.79 -10.81 2.38
N LEU A 319 17.86 -10.68 1.43
CA LEU A 319 17.66 -11.67 0.37
C LEU A 319 18.90 -11.81 -0.54
N ARG A 320 19.59 -10.70 -0.86
CA ARG A 320 20.85 -10.71 -1.61
C ARG A 320 21.95 -11.47 -0.87
N SER A 321 22.12 -11.19 0.42
CA SER A 321 23.14 -11.84 1.26
C SER A 321 22.91 -13.35 1.44
N LEU A 322 21.70 -13.82 1.12
CA LEU A 322 21.26 -15.20 1.16
C LEU A 322 20.97 -15.76 -0.25
N GLY A 323 21.39 -15.06 -1.31
CA GLY A 323 21.05 -15.43 -2.70
C GLY A 323 21.66 -16.75 -3.17
N ASP A 324 22.75 -17.17 -2.54
CA ASP A 324 23.45 -18.44 -2.71
C ASP A 324 22.90 -19.57 -1.80
N ALA A 325 21.98 -19.24 -0.88
CA ALA A 325 21.41 -20.23 0.01
C ALA A 325 20.68 -21.33 -0.76
N ARG A 326 20.66 -22.54 -0.20
CA ARG A 326 20.00 -23.69 -0.81
C ARG A 326 18.48 -23.57 -0.85
N GLY A 327 17.90 -22.70 -0.04
CA GLY A 327 16.47 -22.47 0.08
C GLY A 327 16.25 -21.21 0.90
N LEU A 328 15.11 -20.54 0.72
CA LEU A 328 14.73 -19.41 1.56
C LEU A 328 13.41 -19.69 2.29
N VAL A 329 13.39 -19.35 3.58
CA VAL A 329 12.18 -19.23 4.39
C VAL A 329 11.88 -17.75 4.60
N ILE A 330 10.69 -17.30 4.20
CA ILE A 330 10.17 -15.96 4.49
C ILE A 330 9.14 -16.09 5.61
N ASP A 331 9.46 -15.56 6.79
CA ASP A 331 8.60 -15.67 7.97
C ASP A 331 7.74 -14.42 8.16
N LEU A 332 6.44 -14.58 7.86
CA LEU A 332 5.40 -13.56 7.98
C LEU A 332 4.53 -13.76 9.22
N ARG A 333 4.86 -14.69 10.12
CA ARG A 333 4.08 -14.94 11.34
C ARG A 333 4.02 -13.68 12.21
N GLY A 334 2.81 -13.25 12.56
CA GLY A 334 2.58 -12.03 13.32
C GLY A 334 2.76 -10.72 12.54
N ASN A 335 2.94 -10.78 11.22
CA ASN A 335 3.03 -9.60 10.37
C ASN A 335 1.62 -9.16 9.95
N PRO A 336 1.09 -8.02 10.45
CA PRO A 336 -0.27 -7.58 10.17
C PRO A 336 -0.44 -6.97 8.77
N GLY A 337 0.64 -6.91 7.97
CA GLY A 337 0.69 -6.27 6.68
C GLY A 337 1.43 -4.93 6.71
N GLY A 338 0.97 -4.00 5.88
CA GLY A 338 1.64 -2.76 5.54
C GLY A 338 1.19 -2.34 4.13
N MET A 339 1.87 -1.42 3.46
CA MET A 339 1.34 -0.94 2.18
C MET A 339 1.48 -2.03 1.09
N MET A 340 0.40 -2.19 0.33
CA MET A 340 0.17 -3.39 -0.46
C MET A 340 1.18 -3.63 -1.56
N GLY A 341 1.69 -2.59 -2.23
CA GLY A 341 2.56 -2.81 -3.38
C GLY A 341 4.02 -3.00 -3.03
N ILE A 342 4.38 -3.06 -1.74
CA ILE A 342 5.64 -3.72 -1.38
C ILE A 342 5.61 -5.19 -1.77
N ALA A 343 4.43 -5.84 -1.74
CA ALA A 343 4.30 -7.21 -2.24
C ALA A 343 4.72 -7.34 -3.71
N SER A 344 4.47 -6.31 -4.55
CA SER A 344 4.91 -6.28 -5.95
C SER A 344 6.44 -6.32 -6.07
N GLY A 345 7.16 -5.40 -5.41
CA GLY A 345 8.61 -5.37 -5.49
C GLY A 345 9.27 -6.57 -4.81
N LEU A 346 8.71 -7.02 -3.68
CA LEU A 346 9.24 -8.16 -2.93
C LEU A 346 9.02 -9.47 -3.70
N SER A 347 7.87 -9.64 -4.34
CA SER A 347 7.64 -10.74 -5.27
C SER A 347 8.67 -10.71 -6.41
N GLY A 348 8.95 -9.53 -6.96
CA GLY A 348 9.94 -9.35 -8.03
C GLY A 348 11.35 -9.82 -7.67
N LEU A 349 11.75 -9.74 -6.39
CA LEU A 349 13.03 -10.26 -5.90
C LEU A 349 13.10 -11.78 -5.91
N MET A 350 11.98 -12.47 -6.15
CA MET A 350 11.86 -13.91 -6.09
C MET A 350 11.23 -14.50 -7.36
N THR A 351 10.86 -13.70 -8.36
CA THR A 351 10.25 -14.18 -9.61
C THR A 351 11.11 -13.81 -10.83
N THR A 352 11.09 -14.68 -11.84
CA THR A 352 11.88 -14.52 -13.08
C THR A 352 11.07 -14.00 -14.26
N GLN A 353 9.74 -13.91 -14.11
CA GLN A 353 8.83 -13.39 -15.11
C GLN A 353 7.82 -12.45 -14.46
N PRO A 354 7.25 -11.47 -15.20
CA PRO A 354 6.13 -10.69 -14.73
C PRO A 354 4.99 -11.60 -14.24
N ARG A 355 4.40 -11.27 -13.09
CA ARG A 355 3.30 -12.03 -12.49
C ARG A 355 2.18 -11.11 -12.04
N LEU A 356 0.94 -11.49 -12.35
CA LEU A 356 -0.23 -10.93 -11.67
C LEU A 356 -0.27 -11.54 -10.26
N LEU A 357 -0.30 -10.71 -9.23
CA LEU A 357 -0.46 -11.15 -7.84
C LEU A 357 -1.94 -11.26 -7.44
N GLY A 358 -2.80 -10.51 -8.12
CA GLY A 358 -4.24 -10.46 -7.90
C GLY A 358 -4.82 -9.14 -8.40
N VAL A 359 -6.06 -8.85 -8.04
CA VAL A 359 -6.74 -7.61 -8.41
C VAL A 359 -7.43 -6.94 -7.23
N LEU A 360 -7.39 -5.62 -7.19
CA LEU A 360 -8.18 -4.78 -6.29
C LEU A 360 -9.47 -4.38 -6.99
N ARG A 361 -10.61 -4.89 -6.52
CA ARG A 361 -11.94 -4.51 -6.99
C ARG A 361 -12.49 -3.37 -6.14
N THR A 362 -12.67 -2.21 -6.75
CA THR A 362 -13.38 -1.06 -6.17
C THR A 362 -14.84 -1.07 -6.63
N ARG A 363 -15.64 -0.09 -6.19
CA ARG A 363 -17.01 0.08 -6.67
C ARG A 363 -17.08 0.40 -8.16
N THR A 364 -16.05 1.08 -8.69
CA THR A 364 -16.04 1.65 -10.04
C THR A 364 -15.12 0.93 -11.01
N GLY A 365 -14.31 -0.04 -10.55
CA GLY A 365 -13.38 -0.73 -11.42
C GLY A 365 -12.55 -1.80 -10.74
N VAL A 366 -11.60 -2.34 -11.51
CA VAL A 366 -10.67 -3.39 -11.08
C VAL A 366 -9.26 -2.93 -11.44
N MET A 367 -8.33 -3.07 -10.49
CA MET A 367 -6.94 -2.66 -10.66
C MET A 367 -6.02 -3.87 -10.44
N PRO A 368 -5.16 -4.24 -11.40
CA PRO A 368 -4.24 -5.35 -11.24
C PRO A 368 -3.09 -4.98 -10.30
N LEU A 369 -2.75 -5.89 -9.39
CA LEU A 369 -1.52 -5.83 -8.62
C LEU A 369 -0.49 -6.74 -9.30
N SER A 370 0.54 -6.15 -9.91
CA SER A 370 1.53 -6.88 -10.70
C SER A 370 2.92 -6.82 -10.07
N SER A 371 3.70 -7.87 -10.28
CA SER A 371 5.09 -8.03 -9.89
C SER A 371 5.97 -8.10 -11.13
N PHE A 372 7.13 -7.43 -11.09
CA PHE A 372 8.12 -7.42 -12.15
C PHE A 372 9.46 -7.96 -11.63
N PRO A 373 10.11 -8.88 -12.35
CA PRO A 373 11.40 -9.43 -11.96
C PRO A 373 12.45 -8.34 -11.75
N GLN A 374 13.16 -8.45 -10.63
CA GLN A 374 14.33 -7.61 -10.36
C GLN A 374 15.54 -8.17 -11.11
N LYS A 375 16.64 -7.42 -11.21
CA LYS A 375 17.78 -7.81 -12.08
C LYS A 375 18.43 -9.15 -11.75
N SER A 376 18.29 -9.62 -10.51
CA SER A 376 18.89 -10.85 -10.04
C SER A 376 17.95 -11.46 -8.99
N PRO A 377 16.82 -12.07 -9.41
CA PRO A 377 15.84 -12.61 -8.49
C PRO A 377 16.36 -13.92 -7.91
N TYR A 378 16.00 -14.23 -6.66
CA TYR A 378 16.29 -15.53 -6.07
C TYR A 378 15.41 -16.60 -6.73
N THR A 379 16.05 -17.63 -7.30
CA THR A 379 15.39 -18.68 -8.10
C THR A 379 15.27 -20.02 -7.39
N GLY A 380 15.93 -20.21 -6.25
CA GLY A 380 15.89 -21.48 -5.51
C GLY A 380 14.55 -21.73 -4.79
N PRO A 381 14.43 -22.88 -4.10
CA PRO A 381 13.24 -23.23 -3.32
C PRO A 381 12.87 -22.15 -2.29
N LEU A 382 11.58 -21.88 -2.18
CA LEU A 382 11.02 -20.82 -1.35
C LEU A 382 9.86 -21.37 -0.53
N VAL A 383 9.85 -21.09 0.77
CA VAL A 383 8.73 -21.39 1.68
C VAL A 383 8.35 -20.12 2.43
N ILE A 384 7.05 -19.90 2.61
CA ILE A 384 6.51 -18.79 3.39
C ILE A 384 5.85 -19.36 4.65
N LEU A 385 6.25 -18.83 5.81
CA LEU A 385 5.60 -19.14 7.08
C LEU A 385 4.52 -18.11 7.40
N ILE A 386 3.31 -18.60 7.70
CA ILE A 386 2.17 -17.77 8.12
C ILE A 386 1.53 -18.32 9.40
N ASP A 387 0.81 -17.45 10.10
CA ASP A 387 -0.03 -17.79 11.25
C ASP A 387 -1.33 -16.96 11.24
N GLY A 388 -2.21 -17.21 12.21
CA GLY A 388 -3.48 -16.48 12.36
C GLY A 388 -3.36 -14.98 12.62
N LEU A 389 -2.14 -14.44 12.77
CA LEU A 389 -1.86 -13.01 12.88
C LEU A 389 -1.22 -12.41 11.62
N SER A 390 -0.96 -13.24 10.61
CA SER A 390 -0.52 -12.80 9.29
C SER A 390 -1.70 -12.15 8.57
N GLY A 391 -1.59 -10.87 8.22
CA GLY A 391 -2.69 -10.06 7.74
C GLY A 391 -2.36 -9.25 6.48
N SER A 392 -3.39 -8.88 5.71
CA SER A 392 -3.31 -7.88 4.64
C SER A 392 -2.21 -8.19 3.63
N THR A 393 -1.23 -7.31 3.43
CA THR A 393 -0.13 -7.49 2.47
C THR A 393 0.68 -8.77 2.69
N ALA A 394 0.75 -9.30 3.91
CA ALA A 394 1.34 -10.61 4.18
C ALA A 394 0.55 -11.74 3.50
N GLU A 395 -0.78 -11.66 3.54
CA GLU A 395 -1.71 -12.60 2.90
C GLU A 395 -1.66 -12.47 1.37
N VAL A 396 -1.57 -11.24 0.86
CA VAL A 396 -1.41 -10.97 -0.59
C VAL A 396 -0.15 -11.63 -1.12
N LEU A 397 1.00 -11.41 -0.47
CA LEU A 397 2.28 -12.01 -0.89
C LEU A 397 2.23 -13.54 -0.80
N ALA A 398 1.71 -14.09 0.31
CA ALA A 398 1.61 -15.53 0.52
C ALA A 398 0.72 -16.18 -0.54
N ALA A 399 -0.51 -15.68 -0.74
CA ALA A 399 -1.44 -16.22 -1.73
C ALA A 399 -0.88 -16.13 -3.16
N ALA A 400 -0.31 -14.98 -3.55
CA ALA A 400 0.20 -14.80 -4.89
C ALA A 400 1.37 -15.74 -5.22
N LEU A 401 2.27 -15.97 -4.26
CA LEU A 401 3.40 -16.88 -4.45
C LEU A 401 2.99 -18.36 -4.32
N GLN A 402 1.95 -18.66 -3.53
CA GLN A 402 1.34 -19.97 -3.43
C GLN A 402 0.64 -20.37 -4.74
N GLU A 403 -0.35 -19.59 -5.19
CA GLU A 403 -1.16 -19.86 -6.38
C GLU A 403 -0.32 -19.88 -7.67
N SER A 404 0.78 -19.11 -7.71
CA SER A 404 1.73 -19.17 -8.83
C SER A 404 2.67 -20.37 -8.82
N GLY A 405 2.61 -21.21 -7.78
CA GLY A 405 3.51 -22.35 -7.54
C GLY A 405 4.93 -21.95 -7.11
N ARG A 406 5.20 -20.66 -6.93
CA ARG A 406 6.55 -20.13 -6.66
C ARG A 406 7.03 -20.47 -5.25
N ALA A 407 6.14 -20.43 -4.27
CA ALA A 407 6.42 -20.75 -2.88
C ALA A 407 5.44 -21.82 -2.37
N GLU A 408 5.88 -22.57 -1.38
CA GLU A 408 4.97 -23.35 -0.53
C GLU A 408 4.65 -22.55 0.74
N VAL A 409 3.43 -22.66 1.22
CA VAL A 409 2.97 -21.96 2.43
C VAL A 409 2.79 -22.95 3.57
N VAL A 410 3.47 -22.70 4.69
CA VAL A 410 3.48 -23.58 5.87
C VAL A 410 2.99 -22.80 7.09
N GLY A 411 2.21 -23.44 7.96
CA GLY A 411 1.83 -22.88 9.25
C GLY A 411 0.33 -22.96 9.51
N GLU A 412 -0.29 -21.86 9.91
CA GLU A 412 -1.73 -21.80 10.22
C GLU A 412 -2.46 -20.86 9.28
N ARG A 413 -3.77 -21.09 9.11
CA ARG A 413 -4.64 -20.20 8.34
C ARG A 413 -4.47 -18.75 8.80
N SER A 414 -4.26 -17.83 7.85
CA SER A 414 -4.02 -16.41 8.14
C SER A 414 -5.30 -15.67 8.56
N ALA A 415 -5.16 -14.38 8.88
CA ALA A 415 -6.20 -13.59 9.53
C ALA A 415 -7.47 -13.37 8.67
N GLY A 416 -7.35 -13.38 7.34
CA GLY A 416 -8.43 -13.04 6.43
C GLY A 416 -8.82 -11.57 6.52
N MET A 417 -7.84 -10.68 6.57
CA MET A 417 -8.04 -9.23 6.65
C MET A 417 -7.38 -8.59 5.44
N VAL A 418 -8.05 -8.56 4.29
CA VAL A 418 -7.42 -8.16 3.01
C VAL A 418 -8.31 -7.23 2.19
N LEU A 419 -8.61 -6.07 2.78
CA LEU A 419 -9.29 -4.98 2.11
C LEU A 419 -8.32 -3.81 1.87
N GLY A 420 -8.33 -3.28 0.65
CA GLY A 420 -7.62 -2.06 0.31
C GLY A 420 -8.36 -0.86 0.91
N ALA A 421 -7.67 -0.06 1.69
CA ALA A 421 -8.23 1.01 2.50
C ALA A 421 -7.41 2.31 2.44
N ASP A 422 -8.08 3.40 2.78
CA ASP A 422 -7.51 4.73 2.82
C ASP A 422 -7.62 5.31 4.23
N THR A 423 -6.82 6.34 4.49
CA THR A 423 -6.81 7.05 5.77
C THR A 423 -7.27 8.49 5.63
N LEU A 424 -8.09 8.95 6.58
CA LEU A 424 -8.61 10.30 6.63
C LEU A 424 -8.50 10.88 8.04
N LYS A 425 -7.89 12.07 8.19
CA LYS A 425 -7.87 12.80 9.47
C LYS A 425 -9.24 13.43 9.74
N LEU A 426 -9.78 13.19 10.93
CA LEU A 426 -11.07 13.68 11.37
C LEU A 426 -10.94 15.06 12.05
N PRO A 427 -12.01 15.86 12.10
CA PRO A 427 -12.04 17.13 12.84
C PRO A 427 -11.72 17.02 14.35
N THR A 428 -11.73 15.81 14.90
CA THR A 428 -11.38 15.50 16.31
C THR A 428 -9.92 15.06 16.46
N GLY A 429 -9.09 15.18 15.42
CA GLY A 429 -7.69 14.75 15.41
C GLY A 429 -7.50 13.25 15.13
N ALA A 430 -8.52 12.43 15.39
CA ALA A 430 -8.49 10.99 15.11
C ALA A 430 -8.29 10.68 13.62
N VAL A 431 -7.82 9.48 13.31
CA VAL A 431 -7.71 8.97 11.94
C VAL A 431 -8.79 7.91 11.69
N LEU A 432 -9.52 8.04 10.59
CA LEU A 432 -10.38 7.00 10.04
C LEU A 432 -9.59 6.20 9.02
N LEU A 433 -9.49 4.89 9.22
CA LEU A 433 -9.17 3.91 8.18
C LEU A 433 -10.48 3.36 7.61
N TYR A 434 -10.63 3.34 6.28
CA TYR A 434 -11.85 2.84 5.63
C TYR A 434 -11.54 2.07 4.34
N ALA A 435 -12.15 0.90 4.16
CA ALA A 435 -11.97 0.10 2.96
C ALA A 435 -12.70 0.67 1.74
N ARG A 436 -11.99 0.71 0.61
CA ARG A 436 -12.48 1.12 -0.72
C ARG A 436 -12.23 0.09 -1.82
N ALA A 437 -11.52 -0.99 -1.51
CA ALA A 437 -11.25 -2.08 -2.44
C ALA A 437 -11.27 -3.45 -1.75
N SER A 438 -11.69 -4.48 -2.50
CA SER A 438 -11.56 -5.88 -2.11
C SER A 438 -10.48 -6.54 -2.94
N PHE A 439 -9.54 -7.22 -2.28
CA PHE A 439 -8.52 -8.00 -2.97
C PHE A 439 -9.05 -9.37 -3.38
N ILE A 440 -8.88 -9.70 -4.66
CA ILE A 440 -9.23 -10.96 -5.27
C ILE A 440 -7.96 -11.60 -5.83
N THR A 441 -7.69 -12.85 -5.46
CA THR A 441 -6.51 -13.60 -5.94
C THR A 441 -6.61 -13.95 -7.42
N THR A 442 -5.55 -14.54 -7.97
CA THR A 442 -5.53 -14.98 -9.38
C THR A 442 -6.49 -16.13 -9.66
N GLU A 443 -6.81 -16.93 -8.65
CA GLU A 443 -7.83 -17.98 -8.71
C GLU A 443 -9.26 -17.45 -8.47
N GLY A 444 -9.44 -16.13 -8.33
CA GLY A 444 -10.76 -15.52 -8.12
C GLY A 444 -11.25 -15.57 -6.67
N VAL A 445 -10.37 -15.84 -5.71
CA VAL A 445 -10.72 -15.95 -4.29
C VAL A 445 -10.67 -14.58 -3.61
N ALA A 446 -11.73 -14.20 -2.90
CA ALA A 446 -11.69 -13.09 -1.95
C ALA A 446 -11.10 -13.58 -0.62
N LEU A 447 -10.01 -12.93 -0.16
CA LEU A 447 -9.33 -13.32 1.08
C LEU A 447 -9.98 -12.75 2.34
N GLU A 448 -10.78 -11.68 2.23
CA GLU A 448 -11.49 -11.10 3.38
C GLU A 448 -12.41 -12.15 4.04
N GLY A 449 -12.25 -12.34 5.35
CA GLY A 449 -12.93 -13.37 6.14
C GLY A 449 -12.44 -14.81 5.89
N ARG A 450 -11.72 -15.06 4.78
CA ARG A 450 -11.24 -16.38 4.37
C ARG A 450 -9.76 -16.64 4.75
N GLY A 451 -8.88 -15.68 4.57
CA GLY A 451 -7.43 -15.87 4.71
C GLY A 451 -6.83 -16.88 3.76
N VAL A 452 -5.51 -16.98 3.80
CA VAL A 452 -4.68 -17.97 3.11
C VAL A 452 -4.72 -19.27 3.89
N ILE A 453 -5.00 -20.36 3.18
CA ILE A 453 -4.93 -21.72 3.73
C ILE A 453 -3.53 -22.26 3.36
N PRO A 454 -2.68 -22.64 4.33
CA PRO A 454 -1.35 -23.14 4.04
C PRO A 454 -1.42 -24.48 3.27
N ASP A 455 -0.45 -24.72 2.38
CA ASP A 455 -0.27 -26.02 1.72
C ASP A 455 0.00 -27.12 2.75
N VAL A 456 0.72 -26.77 3.81
CA VAL A 456 1.01 -27.65 4.94
C VAL A 456 0.56 -26.98 6.23
N GLU A 457 -0.57 -27.44 6.76
CA GLU A 457 -1.05 -26.99 8.06
C GLU A 457 -0.16 -27.56 9.18
N LYS A 458 0.44 -26.65 9.96
CA LYS A 458 1.24 -26.95 11.13
C LYS A 458 0.93 -25.94 12.22
N LYS A 459 0.26 -26.39 13.28
CA LYS A 459 -0.11 -25.53 14.41
C LYS A 459 1.06 -25.29 15.34
N LEU A 460 1.11 -24.12 15.97
CA LEU A 460 1.99 -23.91 17.11
C LEU A 460 1.56 -24.81 18.28
N ASP A 461 2.50 -25.61 18.76
CA ASP A 461 2.32 -26.52 19.87
C ASP A 461 3.14 -26.07 21.08
N ARG A 462 2.48 -25.90 22.23
CA ARG A 462 3.14 -25.47 23.47
C ARG A 462 4.18 -26.50 23.92
N GLU A 463 3.89 -27.80 23.82
CA GLU A 463 4.83 -28.83 24.29
C GLU A 463 6.14 -28.79 23.50
N SER A 464 6.06 -28.53 22.20
CA SER A 464 7.23 -28.37 21.34
C SER A 464 8.00 -27.08 21.63
N LEU A 465 7.31 -25.97 21.87
CA LEU A 465 7.95 -24.72 22.28
C LEU A 465 8.72 -24.88 23.60
N LEU A 466 8.16 -25.61 24.58
CA LEU A 466 8.84 -25.92 25.84
C LEU A 466 10.12 -26.75 25.64
N LYS A 467 10.18 -27.57 24.58
CA LYS A 467 11.37 -28.33 24.17
C LYS A 467 12.34 -27.49 23.32
N GLY A 468 12.08 -26.19 23.15
CA GLY A 468 12.90 -25.28 22.35
C GLY A 468 12.75 -25.49 20.84
N ARG A 469 11.69 -26.16 20.39
CA ARG A 469 11.44 -26.45 18.97
C ARG A 469 10.40 -25.50 18.40
N ASP A 470 10.66 -25.05 17.17
CA ASP A 470 9.69 -24.34 16.34
C ASP A 470 9.26 -25.29 15.21
N GLU A 471 8.22 -26.08 15.46
CA GLU A 471 7.84 -27.13 14.51
C GLU A 471 7.34 -26.58 13.16
N GLN A 472 6.85 -25.34 13.13
CA GLN A 472 6.49 -24.68 11.87
C GLN A 472 7.74 -24.37 11.06
N LEU A 473 8.78 -23.82 11.70
CA LEU A 473 10.06 -23.56 11.04
C LEU A 473 10.78 -24.85 10.61
N GLU A 474 10.77 -25.87 11.46
CA GLU A 474 11.31 -27.20 11.12
C GLU A 474 10.59 -27.79 9.90
N GLU A 475 9.27 -27.65 9.82
CA GLU A 475 8.48 -28.09 8.68
C GLU A 475 8.80 -27.30 7.41
N ALA A 476 8.94 -25.97 7.49
CA ALA A 476 9.36 -25.16 6.35
C ALA A 476 10.75 -25.56 5.82
N VAL A 477 11.70 -25.83 6.72
CA VAL A 477 13.03 -26.35 6.38
C VAL A 477 12.92 -27.72 5.68
N ARG A 478 12.04 -28.60 6.18
CA ARG A 478 11.78 -29.92 5.58
C ARG A 478 11.24 -29.79 4.16
N GLN A 479 10.30 -28.89 3.91
CA GLN A 479 9.71 -28.69 2.58
C GLN A 479 10.72 -28.19 1.55
N ILE A 480 11.64 -27.30 1.95
CA ILE A 480 12.77 -26.89 1.11
C ILE A 480 13.63 -28.09 0.69
N GLN A 481 13.95 -28.96 1.65
CA GLN A 481 14.79 -30.14 1.41
C GLN A 481 14.09 -31.15 0.49
N LEU A 482 12.78 -31.32 0.63
CA LEU A 482 11.97 -32.16 -0.26
C LEU A 482 11.94 -31.62 -1.69
N ARG A 483 11.65 -30.33 -1.89
CA ARG A 483 11.60 -29.72 -3.24
C ARG A 483 12.91 -29.87 -3.98
N LYS A 484 14.06 -29.71 -3.31
CA LYS A 484 15.37 -29.99 -3.93
C LYS A 484 15.53 -31.42 -4.41
N SER A 485 15.02 -32.36 -3.63
CA SER A 485 15.09 -33.78 -3.97
C SER A 485 14.24 -34.08 -5.21
N VAL A 486 13.10 -33.40 -5.38
CA VAL A 486 12.23 -33.53 -6.56
C VAL A 486 12.83 -32.86 -7.81
N GLU A 487 13.39 -31.65 -7.68
CA GLU A 487 14.08 -30.96 -8.78
C GLU A 487 15.30 -31.74 -9.30
N ALA A 488 16.05 -32.40 -8.40
CA ALA A 488 17.18 -33.25 -8.77
C ALA A 488 16.78 -34.54 -9.52
N VAL A 489 15.50 -34.95 -9.43
CA VAL A 489 14.97 -36.17 -10.05
C VAL A 489 14.22 -35.87 -11.37
N GLY A 490 14.15 -34.61 -11.80
CA GLY A 490 13.62 -34.22 -13.12
C GLY A 490 12.09 -34.32 -13.21
N ALA A 491 11.36 -33.75 -12.27
CA ALA A 491 9.90 -33.65 -12.35
C ALA A 491 9.45 -32.68 -13.47
N PRO A 492 8.32 -32.97 -14.16
CA PRO A 492 7.81 -32.12 -15.23
C PRO A 492 7.43 -30.73 -14.71
N GLN A 493 7.76 -29.69 -15.47
CA GLN A 493 7.42 -28.32 -15.10
C GLN A 493 5.89 -28.15 -15.01
N PRO A 494 5.38 -27.39 -14.03
CA PRO A 494 3.97 -27.02 -14.00
C PRO A 494 3.61 -26.25 -15.28
N PRO A 495 2.37 -26.37 -15.78
CA PRO A 495 1.96 -25.68 -16.99
C PRO A 495 2.17 -24.17 -16.85
N PRO A 496 2.53 -23.47 -17.93
CA PRO A 496 2.65 -22.02 -17.90
C PRO A 496 1.32 -21.42 -17.43
N PRO A 497 1.36 -20.34 -16.62
CA PRO A 497 0.14 -19.64 -16.24
C PRO A 497 -0.60 -19.18 -17.51
N PRO A 498 -1.95 -19.09 -17.47
CA PRO A 498 -2.70 -18.54 -18.59
C PRO A 498 -2.13 -17.18 -18.98
N ALA A 499 -1.98 -16.95 -20.29
CA ALA A 499 -1.54 -15.67 -20.82
C ALA A 499 -2.39 -14.55 -20.20
N LEU A 500 -1.72 -13.47 -19.80
CA LEU A 500 -2.36 -12.28 -19.28
C LEU A 500 -3.24 -11.70 -20.38
N VAL A 501 -4.51 -12.10 -20.42
CA VAL A 501 -5.52 -11.37 -21.16
C VAL A 501 -5.72 -10.11 -20.35
N ILE A 502 -5.02 -9.04 -20.75
CA ILE A 502 -5.47 -7.70 -20.45
C ILE A 502 -6.86 -7.63 -21.06
N VAL A 503 -7.88 -7.84 -20.24
CA VAL A 503 -9.22 -7.38 -20.58
C VAL A 503 -9.05 -5.87 -20.65
N THR A 504 -8.84 -5.36 -21.86
CA THR A 504 -9.16 -3.98 -22.17
C THR A 504 -10.62 -3.84 -21.75
N ALA A 505 -10.85 -3.23 -20.58
CA ALA A 505 -12.19 -2.81 -20.23
C ALA A 505 -12.72 -2.06 -21.44
N PRO A 506 -13.91 -2.40 -21.96
CA PRO A 506 -14.49 -1.62 -23.03
C PRO A 506 -14.51 -0.18 -22.52
N VAL A 507 -13.94 0.72 -23.32
CA VAL A 507 -14.08 2.15 -23.11
C VAL A 507 -15.58 2.40 -23.06
N LEU A 508 -16.12 2.61 -21.86
CA LEU A 508 -17.48 3.11 -21.68
C LEU A 508 -17.50 4.59 -22.11
N GLY A 509 -17.32 4.81 -23.41
CA GLY A 509 -17.73 6.02 -24.10
C GLY A 509 -19.20 5.87 -24.44
N GLY A 510 -20.07 6.11 -23.47
CA GLY A 510 -21.51 6.03 -23.67
C GLY A 510 -22.28 6.48 -22.45
N SER A 511 -22.88 7.66 -22.54
CA SER A 511 -23.88 8.18 -21.60
C SER A 511 -25.00 7.15 -21.41
N ILE A 512 -25.19 6.63 -20.18
CA ILE A 512 -26.37 5.85 -19.82
C ILE A 512 -27.37 6.80 -19.14
N GLY A 513 -28.48 7.10 -19.83
CA GLY A 513 -29.68 7.69 -19.24
C GLY A 513 -30.40 6.69 -18.33
N PRO A 514 -31.34 7.14 -17.47
CA PRO A 514 -31.89 6.30 -16.43
C PRO A 514 -32.91 5.29 -16.97
N ALA A 515 -32.96 4.13 -16.30
CA ALA A 515 -33.92 3.03 -16.42
C ALA A 515 -33.64 1.95 -17.48
N GLY A 516 -33.42 0.72 -17.00
CA GLY A 516 -33.39 -0.49 -17.80
C GLY A 516 -32.80 -1.67 -17.04
N VAL A 517 -33.67 -2.45 -16.39
CA VAL A 517 -33.36 -3.74 -15.75
C VAL A 517 -32.77 -4.68 -16.81
N VAL A 518 -31.67 -5.39 -16.48
CA VAL A 518 -31.24 -6.56 -17.26
C VAL A 518 -31.01 -7.73 -16.32
N ASN A 519 -31.89 -8.72 -16.46
CA ASN A 519 -31.82 -10.04 -15.85
C ASN A 519 -30.61 -10.82 -16.39
N GLY A 520 -30.16 -11.80 -15.58
CA GLY A 520 -28.95 -12.58 -15.81
C GLY A 520 -28.84 -13.27 -17.17
N ALA A 521 -27.59 -13.47 -17.58
CA ALA A 521 -27.26 -14.38 -18.66
C ALA A 521 -25.98 -15.15 -18.31
N SER A 522 -26.12 -16.47 -18.41
CA SER A 522 -25.08 -17.49 -18.37
C SER A 522 -24.00 -17.25 -19.42
N VAL A 523 -22.74 -17.46 -19.05
CA VAL A 523 -21.61 -17.43 -19.98
C VAL A 523 -21.45 -18.83 -20.59
N VAL A 524 -21.78 -18.96 -21.88
CA VAL A 524 -21.37 -20.11 -22.71
C VAL A 524 -20.07 -19.72 -23.43
N SER A 525 -19.05 -20.53 -23.23
CA SER A 525 -17.75 -20.44 -23.90
C SER A 525 -17.84 -21.05 -25.29
N GLU A 526 -17.67 -20.24 -26.35
CA GLU A 526 -17.30 -20.77 -27.67
C GLU A 526 -15.80 -20.56 -27.91
N ARG A 527 -15.10 -21.69 -28.07
CA ARG A 527 -13.73 -21.76 -28.59
C ARG A 527 -13.78 -21.50 -30.10
N VAL A 528 -13.10 -20.45 -30.57
CA VAL A 528 -12.72 -20.34 -31.98
C VAL A 528 -11.38 -21.06 -32.16
N PRO A 529 -11.24 -22.02 -33.10
CA PRO A 529 -9.98 -22.72 -33.33
C PRO A 529 -8.95 -21.80 -34.01
N PRO A 530 -7.63 -22.08 -33.86
CA PRO A 530 -6.59 -21.27 -34.46
C PRO A 530 -6.58 -21.49 -35.98
N GLY A 531 -6.99 -20.47 -36.73
CA GLY A 531 -6.76 -20.40 -38.16
C GLY A 531 -5.29 -20.06 -38.42
N GLU A 532 -4.60 -20.94 -39.13
CA GLU A 532 -3.29 -20.69 -39.72
C GLU A 532 -3.37 -19.43 -40.59
N GLY A 533 -2.85 -18.34 -40.06
CA GLY A 533 -2.58 -17.11 -40.77
C GLY A 533 -1.24 -16.60 -40.28
N THR A 534 -0.16 -17.09 -40.88
CA THR A 534 1.13 -16.41 -40.84
C THR A 534 0.92 -15.00 -41.35
N ILE A 535 0.80 -14.03 -40.44
CA ILE A 535 0.98 -12.63 -40.78
C ILE A 535 2.49 -12.46 -40.93
N GLU A 536 2.96 -12.61 -42.17
CA GLU A 536 4.29 -12.16 -42.55
C GLU A 536 4.48 -10.71 -42.09
N ALA A 537 5.62 -10.46 -41.46
CA ALA A 537 6.10 -9.13 -41.14
C ALA A 537 6.30 -8.33 -42.44
N ALA A 538 5.26 -7.62 -42.87
CA ALA A 538 5.36 -6.66 -43.96
C ALA A 538 6.17 -5.45 -43.47
N GLY A 539 7.47 -5.45 -43.77
CA GLY A 539 8.43 -4.36 -43.56
C GLY A 539 8.19 -3.13 -44.44
N GLY A 540 6.95 -2.65 -44.55
CA GLY A 540 6.62 -1.36 -45.14
C GLY A 540 6.38 -0.32 -44.05
N ARG A 541 7.14 0.79 -44.06
CA ARG A 541 6.79 1.99 -43.28
C ARG A 541 5.33 2.35 -43.60
N ARG A 542 4.40 2.12 -42.67
CA ARG A 542 3.03 2.65 -42.79
C ARG A 542 3.17 4.18 -42.86
N SER A 543 2.89 4.76 -44.02
CA SER A 543 2.90 6.21 -44.21
C SER A 543 1.85 6.84 -43.28
N PHE A 544 2.23 7.89 -42.53
CA PHE A 544 1.31 8.66 -41.72
C PHE A 544 0.14 9.20 -42.57
N VAL A 545 -1.09 9.02 -42.09
CA VAL A 545 -2.32 9.51 -42.74
C VAL A 545 -3.09 10.42 -41.80
N SER A 546 -3.58 11.56 -42.28
CA SER A 546 -4.36 12.49 -41.47
C SER A 546 -5.47 13.19 -42.24
N THR A 547 -6.54 13.57 -41.54
CA THR A 547 -7.52 14.49 -42.12
C THR A 547 -6.95 15.91 -42.20
N PRO A 548 -7.30 16.72 -43.22
CA PRO A 548 -6.85 18.11 -43.33
C PRO A 548 -7.23 18.95 -42.10
N GLU A 549 -8.39 18.70 -41.50
CA GLU A 549 -8.88 19.33 -40.29
C GLU A 549 -7.97 19.03 -39.10
N ALA A 550 -7.56 17.78 -38.94
CA ALA A 550 -6.72 17.36 -37.83
C ALA A 550 -5.33 17.99 -37.92
N GLU A 551 -4.74 18.01 -39.13
CA GLU A 551 -3.49 18.72 -39.35
C GLU A 551 -3.63 20.20 -38.99
N ARG A 552 -4.68 20.90 -39.43
CA ARG A 552 -4.89 22.31 -39.07
C ARG A 552 -4.93 22.54 -37.55
N VAL A 553 -5.56 21.65 -36.78
CA VAL A 553 -5.59 21.75 -35.31
C VAL A 553 -4.20 21.55 -34.71
N MET A 554 -3.48 20.50 -35.11
CA MET A 554 -2.13 20.23 -34.62
C MET A 554 -1.14 21.35 -35.00
N GLU A 555 -1.24 21.88 -36.21
CA GLU A 555 -0.39 22.96 -36.70
C GLU A 555 -0.64 24.28 -35.97
N ARG A 556 -1.90 24.58 -35.65
CA ARG A 556 -2.26 25.71 -34.80
C ARG A 556 -1.69 25.55 -33.39
N HIS A 557 -1.70 24.33 -32.85
CA HIS A 557 -1.08 24.05 -31.56
C HIS A 557 0.43 24.32 -31.59
N ILE A 558 1.13 23.76 -32.58
CA ILE A 558 2.58 23.96 -32.79
C ILE A 558 2.91 25.46 -32.83
N GLN A 559 2.14 26.27 -33.58
CA GLN A 559 2.31 27.72 -33.57
C GLN A 559 2.03 28.36 -32.21
N ALA A 560 0.95 27.97 -31.53
CA ALA A 560 0.56 28.53 -30.23
C ALA A 560 1.61 28.31 -29.13
N VAL A 561 2.39 27.23 -29.21
CA VAL A 561 3.45 26.91 -28.26
C VAL A 561 4.84 27.42 -28.65
N GLY A 562 5.00 28.12 -29.78
CA GLY A 562 6.25 28.77 -30.19
C GLY A 562 6.78 28.40 -31.58
N GLY A 563 6.19 27.40 -32.23
CA GLY A 563 6.53 27.01 -33.61
C GLY A 563 7.70 26.04 -33.73
N ARG A 564 7.81 25.42 -34.92
CA ARG A 564 8.79 24.37 -35.22
C ARG A 564 10.25 24.77 -35.03
N GLU A 565 10.60 25.97 -35.49
CA GLU A 565 11.98 26.46 -35.42
C GLU A 565 12.45 26.58 -33.97
N ALA A 566 11.60 27.13 -33.10
CA ALA A 566 11.90 27.26 -31.67
C ALA A 566 12.15 25.91 -31.01
N PHE A 567 11.26 24.93 -31.22
CA PHE A 567 11.43 23.56 -30.67
C PHE A 567 12.66 22.84 -31.24
N ASN A 568 13.00 23.06 -32.51
CA ASN A 568 14.16 22.44 -33.14
C ASN A 568 15.48 23.04 -32.65
N ALA A 569 15.50 24.32 -32.24
CA ALA A 569 16.69 24.99 -31.72
C ALA A 569 17.09 24.50 -30.32
N LEU A 570 16.12 24.08 -29.51
CA LEU A 570 16.33 23.61 -28.15
C LEU A 570 17.07 22.25 -28.12
N LYS A 571 18.01 22.13 -27.18
CA LYS A 571 18.83 20.92 -26.97
C LYS A 571 18.52 20.22 -25.66
N THR A 572 18.29 20.96 -24.60
CA THR A 572 18.00 20.41 -23.27
C THR A 572 16.92 21.20 -22.55
N ARG A 573 16.32 20.57 -21.54
CA ARG A 573 15.36 21.21 -20.64
C ARG A 573 15.46 20.60 -19.25
N VAL A 574 15.45 21.46 -18.24
CA VAL A 574 15.32 21.07 -16.84
C VAL A 574 14.08 21.74 -16.26
N SER A 575 13.16 20.96 -15.75
CA SER A 575 11.92 21.44 -15.12
C SER A 575 11.90 21.00 -13.67
N VAL A 576 11.77 21.95 -12.74
CA VAL A 576 11.76 21.73 -11.29
C VAL A 576 10.43 22.19 -10.74
N GLY A 577 9.86 21.42 -9.81
CA GLY A 577 8.68 21.83 -9.09
C GLY A 577 8.25 20.81 -8.04
N THR A 578 6.94 20.73 -7.81
CA THR A 578 6.33 19.85 -6.82
C THR A 578 5.40 18.82 -7.44
N CYS A 579 5.37 17.63 -6.85
CA CYS A 579 4.43 16.56 -7.17
C CYS A 579 3.48 16.38 -5.98
N ILE A 580 2.19 16.58 -6.23
CA ILE A 580 1.14 16.45 -5.23
C ILE A 580 0.41 15.14 -5.49
N LEU A 581 0.49 14.24 -4.53
CA LEU A 581 -0.33 13.05 -4.43
C LEU A 581 -1.43 13.38 -3.40
N PRO A 582 -2.71 13.57 -3.77
CA PRO A 582 -3.76 14.02 -2.85
C PRO A 582 -3.96 13.12 -1.61
N MET A 583 -3.49 11.88 -1.69
CA MET A 583 -3.49 10.91 -0.59
C MET A 583 -2.38 11.15 0.45
N GLN A 584 -1.38 11.98 0.12
CA GLN A 584 -0.28 12.33 0.99
C GLN A 584 -0.41 13.79 1.44
N ASN A 585 -0.10 14.02 2.72
CA ASN A 585 -0.20 15.34 3.32
C ASN A 585 0.99 16.26 2.99
N ALA A 586 1.99 15.79 2.24
CA ALA A 586 3.18 16.55 1.89
C ALA A 586 3.48 16.45 0.38
N PRO A 587 3.75 17.57 -0.31
CA PRO A 587 4.17 17.53 -1.70
C PRO A 587 5.59 16.95 -1.83
N GLY A 588 5.78 16.07 -2.81
CA GLY A 588 7.11 15.62 -3.22
C GLY A 588 7.81 16.65 -4.11
N LYS A 589 9.14 16.59 -4.18
CA LYS A 589 9.91 17.36 -5.16
C LYS A 589 9.95 16.60 -6.48
N VAL A 590 9.79 17.29 -7.60
CA VAL A 590 9.95 16.71 -8.93
C VAL A 590 10.99 17.47 -9.75
N VAL A 591 11.85 16.73 -10.43
CA VAL A 591 12.78 17.25 -11.42
C VAL A 591 12.67 16.43 -12.70
N ILE A 592 12.50 17.11 -13.83
CA ILE A 592 12.40 16.51 -15.16
C ILE A 592 13.57 17.02 -16.00
N TYR A 593 14.42 16.10 -16.43
CA TYR A 593 15.53 16.31 -17.35
C TYR A 593 15.15 15.78 -18.73
N GLU A 594 15.37 16.58 -19.77
CA GLU A 594 15.13 16.19 -21.16
C GLU A 594 16.31 16.64 -22.02
N GLU A 595 16.84 15.74 -22.85
CA GLU A 595 17.95 16.01 -23.77
C GLU A 595 17.61 15.46 -25.16
N ALA A 596 17.78 16.30 -26.18
CA ALA A 596 17.55 15.92 -27.56
C ALA A 596 18.59 14.87 -28.03
N PRO A 597 18.21 13.92 -28.89
CA PRO A 597 16.89 13.83 -29.53
C PRO A 597 15.83 13.16 -28.67
N ASN A 598 16.21 12.24 -27.78
CA ASN A 598 15.27 11.30 -27.18
C ASN A 598 15.66 10.79 -25.79
N LYS A 599 16.24 11.63 -24.92
CA LYS A 599 16.52 11.27 -23.53
C LYS A 599 15.60 12.00 -22.58
N ARG A 600 15.10 11.31 -21.57
CA ARG A 600 14.25 11.87 -20.52
C ARG A 600 14.49 11.17 -19.20
N SER A 601 14.54 11.91 -18.11
CA SER A 601 14.54 11.39 -16.74
C SER A 601 13.63 12.26 -15.88
N MET A 602 12.69 11.64 -15.19
CA MET A 602 11.79 12.29 -14.24
C MET A 602 12.01 11.67 -12.87
N GLU A 603 12.50 12.48 -11.94
CA GLU A 603 12.77 12.10 -10.56
C GLU A 603 11.72 12.74 -9.66
N ILE A 604 11.06 11.94 -8.84
CA ILE A 604 10.07 12.38 -7.86
C ILE A 604 10.55 11.92 -6.49
N ASP A 605 11.03 12.84 -5.67
CA ASP A 605 11.40 12.59 -4.28
C ASP A 605 10.18 12.82 -3.39
N VAL A 606 9.65 11.72 -2.86
CA VAL A 606 8.50 11.75 -1.96
C VAL A 606 8.99 11.58 -0.52
N PRO A 607 8.72 12.55 0.38
CA PRO A 607 9.10 12.45 1.78
C PRO A 607 8.73 11.09 2.39
N HIS A 608 9.71 10.45 3.03
CA HIS A 608 9.60 9.14 3.68
C HIS A 608 9.31 7.93 2.79
N MET A 609 8.91 8.12 1.53
CA MET A 609 8.71 7.04 0.56
C MET A 609 9.98 6.79 -0.26
N GLY A 610 10.80 7.82 -0.50
CA GLY A 610 12.03 7.76 -1.29
C GLY A 610 11.85 8.30 -2.71
N VAL A 611 12.88 8.12 -3.54
CA VAL A 611 12.92 8.66 -4.91
C VAL A 611 12.36 7.66 -5.90
N MET A 612 11.37 8.09 -6.67
CA MET A 612 10.92 7.40 -7.88
C MET A 612 11.63 8.00 -9.10
N GLN A 613 12.12 7.16 -10.00
CA GLN A 613 12.74 7.59 -11.25
C GLN A 613 12.02 6.93 -12.44
N PHE A 614 11.70 7.74 -13.45
CA PHE A 614 11.18 7.29 -14.75
C PHE A 614 12.14 7.78 -15.82
N ALA A 615 12.87 6.89 -16.46
CA ALA A 615 13.95 7.30 -17.35
C ALA A 615 13.92 6.55 -18.69
N PHE A 616 14.45 7.22 -19.70
CA PHE A 616 14.77 6.65 -21.00
C PHE A 616 16.08 7.28 -21.48
N ASP A 617 17.10 6.44 -21.71
CA ASP A 617 18.49 6.86 -21.99
C ASP A 617 18.80 7.09 -23.48
N GLY A 618 17.78 6.99 -24.34
CA GLY A 618 17.89 7.03 -25.79
C GLY A 618 17.72 5.65 -26.45
N ALA A 619 17.94 4.58 -25.67
CA ALA A 619 17.81 3.20 -26.13
C ALA A 619 16.86 2.38 -25.23
N ARG A 620 17.06 2.44 -23.92
CA ARG A 620 16.33 1.69 -22.89
C ARG A 620 15.47 2.62 -22.08
N GLY A 621 14.32 2.12 -21.63
CA GLY A 621 13.47 2.80 -20.66
C GLY A 621 13.32 1.96 -19.39
N TRP A 622 13.23 2.61 -18.24
CA TRP A 622 12.98 1.93 -16.97
C TRP A 622 12.27 2.83 -15.97
N MET A 623 11.80 2.18 -14.91
CA MET A 623 11.35 2.79 -13.69
C MET A 623 12.11 2.22 -12.51
N GLN A 624 12.41 3.07 -11.54
CA GLN A 624 12.85 2.67 -10.21
C GLN A 624 11.88 3.25 -9.19
N HIS A 625 11.29 2.39 -8.37
CA HIS A 625 10.25 2.74 -7.44
C HIS A 625 10.54 2.14 -6.07
N PRO A 626 10.48 2.89 -4.96
CA PRO A 626 10.80 2.36 -3.64
C PRO A 626 9.97 1.15 -3.21
N LEU A 627 8.72 1.05 -3.69
CA LEU A 627 7.82 -0.08 -3.38
C LEU A 627 7.91 -1.24 -4.38
N MET A 628 8.13 -0.95 -5.66
CA MET A 628 8.07 -1.97 -6.73
C MET A 628 9.46 -2.43 -7.20
N GLY A 629 10.52 -1.79 -6.72
CA GLY A 629 11.88 -2.04 -7.19
C GLY A 629 12.13 -1.44 -8.57
N PHE A 630 12.99 -2.10 -9.33
CA PHE A 630 13.35 -1.76 -10.70
C PHE A 630 12.44 -2.48 -11.69
N VAL A 631 11.99 -1.76 -12.72
CA VAL A 631 11.19 -2.29 -13.84
C VAL A 631 11.78 -1.78 -15.13
N GLU A 632 12.34 -2.67 -15.95
CA GLU A 632 12.76 -2.33 -17.31
C GLU A 632 11.54 -2.32 -18.23
N PHE A 633 11.42 -1.30 -19.09
CA PHE A 633 10.34 -1.20 -20.07
C PHE A 633 10.70 -2.03 -21.29
N THR A 634 10.07 -3.20 -21.42
CA THR A 634 10.13 -4.06 -22.60
C THR A 634 8.77 -4.09 -23.31
N ASP A 635 8.75 -4.68 -24.51
CA ASP A 635 7.52 -4.98 -25.27
C ASP A 635 6.58 -3.77 -25.38
N ASP A 636 5.35 -3.85 -24.88
CA ASP A 636 4.32 -2.81 -24.99
C ASP A 636 4.68 -1.49 -24.29
N LEU A 637 5.59 -1.50 -23.31
CA LEU A 637 5.97 -0.30 -22.57
C LEU A 637 7.05 0.53 -23.28
N LEU A 638 7.94 -0.10 -24.04
CA LEU A 638 9.08 0.58 -24.64
C LEU A 638 8.69 1.63 -25.71
N PRO A 639 7.73 1.38 -26.62
CA PRO A 639 7.31 2.36 -27.62
C PRO A 639 6.75 3.64 -27.00
N GLY A 640 5.95 3.50 -25.95
CA GLY A 640 5.42 4.66 -25.21
C GLY A 640 6.53 5.48 -24.55
N ALA A 641 7.60 4.84 -24.06
CA ALA A 641 8.69 5.50 -23.34
C ALA A 641 9.53 6.29 -24.33
N ARG A 642 9.77 5.70 -25.51
CA ARG A 642 10.44 6.35 -26.63
C ARG A 642 9.66 7.58 -27.13
N ARG A 643 8.35 7.47 -27.33
CA ARG A 643 7.51 8.62 -27.74
C ARG A 643 7.53 9.74 -26.71
N GLU A 644 7.48 9.38 -25.43
CA GLU A 644 7.53 10.35 -24.34
C GLU A 644 8.86 11.09 -24.25
N ALA A 645 9.96 10.36 -24.45
CA ALA A 645 11.32 10.86 -24.36
C ALA A 645 11.77 11.65 -25.58
N ASP A 646 11.08 11.54 -26.72
CA ASP A 646 11.31 12.40 -27.88
C ASP A 646 11.12 13.87 -27.49
N PHE A 647 12.24 14.57 -27.41
CA PHE A 647 12.31 15.97 -26.99
C PHE A 647 11.47 16.88 -27.90
N ARG A 648 11.26 16.46 -29.15
CA ARG A 648 10.58 17.19 -30.21
C ARG A 648 9.23 16.56 -30.56
N LYS A 649 8.65 15.75 -29.67
CA LYS A 649 7.37 15.03 -29.89
C LYS A 649 6.23 15.86 -30.47
N ILE A 650 6.10 17.10 -30.02
CA ILE A 650 5.06 18.04 -30.50
C ILE A 650 5.21 18.32 -32.00
N VAL A 651 6.44 18.49 -32.48
CA VAL A 651 6.72 18.85 -33.88
C VAL A 651 6.98 17.63 -34.77
N ASN A 652 7.38 16.51 -34.16
CA ASN A 652 7.64 15.23 -34.81
C ASN A 652 6.43 14.29 -34.81
N TYR A 653 5.20 14.78 -34.56
CA TYR A 653 4.01 13.94 -34.42
C TYR A 653 3.79 12.96 -35.58
N LYS A 654 4.18 13.32 -36.81
CA LYS A 654 4.09 12.45 -38.00
C LYS A 654 5.00 11.22 -37.95
N GLU A 655 6.04 11.25 -37.15
CA GLU A 655 6.94 10.12 -36.90
C GLU A 655 6.42 9.23 -35.75
N GLN A 656 5.57 9.79 -34.88
CA GLN A 656 5.09 9.12 -33.68
C GLN A 656 3.77 8.36 -33.88
N TYR A 657 3.00 8.72 -34.88
CA TYR A 657 1.69 8.18 -35.16
C TYR A 657 1.60 7.68 -36.61
N VAL A 658 0.72 6.71 -36.85
CA VAL A 658 0.40 6.23 -38.21
C VAL A 658 -0.89 6.86 -38.75
N ARG A 659 -1.76 7.35 -37.86
CA ARG A 659 -3.01 7.99 -38.25
C ARG A 659 -3.43 9.11 -37.30
N MET A 660 -4.03 10.17 -37.81
CA MET A 660 -4.62 11.26 -37.02
C MET A 660 -5.93 11.78 -37.63
N ASP A 661 -7.04 11.59 -36.94
CA ASP A 661 -8.38 11.99 -37.39
C ASP A 661 -8.96 13.11 -36.51
N TYR A 662 -9.67 14.05 -37.13
CA TYR A 662 -10.46 15.06 -36.43
C TYR A 662 -11.83 14.48 -36.07
N ILE A 663 -12.14 14.45 -34.78
CA ILE A 663 -13.38 13.83 -34.27
C ILE A 663 -14.51 14.87 -34.14
N GLY A 664 -14.17 16.13 -33.86
CA GLY A 664 -15.15 17.19 -33.68
C GLY A 664 -14.83 18.12 -32.53
N VAL A 665 -15.85 18.79 -32.01
CA VAL A 665 -15.75 19.72 -30.87
C VAL A 665 -16.41 19.10 -29.65
N ARG A 666 -15.72 19.12 -28.51
CA ARG A 666 -16.26 18.73 -27.19
C ARG A 666 -16.14 19.93 -26.25
N GLY A 667 -17.26 20.56 -25.94
CA GLY A 667 -17.28 21.82 -25.18
C GLY A 667 -16.54 22.94 -25.90
N LYS A 668 -15.45 23.43 -25.31
CA LYS A 668 -14.58 24.47 -25.91
C LYS A 668 -13.33 23.90 -26.60
N THR A 669 -13.28 22.59 -26.82
CA THR A 669 -12.07 21.91 -27.31
C THR A 669 -12.29 21.22 -28.64
N ASN A 670 -11.28 21.28 -29.52
CA ASN A 670 -11.16 20.44 -30.70
C ASN A 670 -10.58 19.07 -30.30
N VAL A 671 -11.18 17.98 -30.77
CA VAL A 671 -10.80 16.62 -30.40
C VAL A 671 -10.13 15.92 -31.58
N LEU A 672 -8.92 15.42 -31.36
CA LEU A 672 -8.18 14.57 -32.30
C LEU A 672 -8.09 13.14 -31.76
N SER A 673 -8.20 12.16 -32.66
CA SER A 673 -7.90 10.76 -32.40
C SER A 673 -6.61 10.39 -33.12
N LEU A 674 -5.64 9.84 -32.40
CA LEU A 674 -4.33 9.47 -32.93
C LEU A 674 -4.10 7.97 -32.78
N THR A 675 -3.69 7.30 -33.85
CA THR A 675 -3.33 5.88 -33.84
C THR A 675 -1.82 5.74 -33.84
N THR A 676 -1.30 5.08 -32.82
CA THR A 676 0.12 4.73 -32.68
C THR A 676 0.51 3.58 -33.63
N PRO A 677 1.81 3.38 -33.94
CA PRO A 677 2.26 2.26 -34.76
C PRO A 677 1.87 0.89 -34.20
N GLU A 678 1.76 0.79 -32.87
CA GLU A 678 1.33 -0.42 -32.15
C GLU A 678 -0.19 -0.61 -32.15
N GLY A 679 -0.96 0.29 -32.78
CA GLY A 679 -2.42 0.19 -32.90
C GLY A 679 -3.21 0.76 -31.73
N SER A 680 -2.56 1.28 -30.69
CA SER A 680 -3.23 2.01 -29.61
C SER A 680 -3.81 3.34 -30.10
N ILE A 681 -5.02 3.67 -29.65
CA ILE A 681 -5.72 4.92 -29.96
C ILE A 681 -5.64 5.87 -28.76
N GLU A 682 -5.28 7.12 -29.03
CA GLU A 682 -5.15 8.19 -28.05
C GLU A 682 -6.02 9.39 -28.46
N GLU A 683 -6.72 10.01 -27.50
CA GLU A 683 -7.42 11.28 -27.72
C GLU A 683 -6.56 12.46 -27.25
N MET A 684 -6.49 13.52 -28.06
CA MET A 684 -5.94 14.82 -27.69
C MET A 684 -7.01 15.91 -27.84
N LEU A 685 -7.18 16.73 -26.81
CA LEU A 685 -8.11 17.85 -26.79
C LEU A 685 -7.33 19.15 -26.76
N PHE A 686 -7.66 20.06 -27.69
CA PHE A 686 -7.03 21.36 -27.84
C PHE A 686 -8.06 22.46 -27.61
N ASP A 687 -7.75 23.46 -26.79
CA ASP A 687 -8.63 24.62 -26.61
C ASP A 687 -8.84 25.34 -27.96
N ALA A 688 -10.09 25.55 -28.33
CA ALA A 688 -10.45 26.06 -29.66
C ALA A 688 -10.05 27.53 -29.88
N THR A 689 -9.76 28.28 -28.81
CA THR A 689 -9.42 29.70 -28.86
C THR A 689 -7.91 29.91 -28.88
N SER A 690 -7.20 29.33 -27.92
CA SER A 690 -5.76 29.46 -27.76
C SER A 690 -4.97 28.49 -28.63
N GLY A 691 -5.55 27.35 -29.01
CA GLY A 691 -4.85 26.25 -29.69
C GLY A 691 -3.97 25.42 -28.76
N LEU A 692 -3.98 25.67 -27.45
CA LEU A 692 -3.17 24.92 -26.48
C LEU A 692 -3.77 23.53 -26.22
N LEU A 693 -2.92 22.53 -26.06
CA LEU A 693 -3.31 21.18 -25.67
C LEU A 693 -3.80 21.24 -24.21
N VAL A 694 -5.02 20.80 -23.95
CA VAL A 694 -5.60 20.79 -22.60
C VAL A 694 -5.73 19.38 -22.03
N GLN A 695 -5.79 18.36 -22.89
CA GLN A 695 -5.83 16.98 -22.44
C GLN A 695 -5.20 16.03 -23.47
N HIS A 696 -4.44 15.04 -23.02
CA HIS A 696 -3.94 13.91 -23.81
C HIS A 696 -4.14 12.62 -23.02
N GLY A 697 -5.12 11.82 -23.43
CA GLY A 697 -5.52 10.63 -22.69
C GLY A 697 -5.89 10.94 -21.23
N ALA A 698 -5.08 10.44 -20.29
CA ALA A 698 -5.25 10.62 -18.85
C ALA A 698 -4.64 11.91 -18.28
N GLU A 699 -3.94 12.68 -19.11
CA GLU A 699 -3.19 13.86 -18.69
C GLU A 699 -3.97 15.11 -19.06
N SER A 700 -4.09 16.05 -18.13
CA SER A 700 -4.57 17.40 -18.42
C SER A 700 -3.48 18.43 -18.15
N PHE A 701 -3.46 19.46 -18.98
CA PHE A 701 -2.41 20.48 -19.02
C PHE A 701 -3.04 21.86 -18.82
N ASP A 702 -2.46 22.65 -17.93
CA ASP A 702 -2.90 24.01 -17.61
C ASP A 702 -1.70 24.91 -17.28
N ASP A 703 -1.96 26.20 -17.12
CA ASP A 703 -0.96 27.22 -16.77
C ASP A 703 0.22 27.25 -17.75
N TYR A 704 -0.07 27.42 -19.03
CA TYR A 704 0.98 27.59 -20.05
C TYR A 704 1.68 28.93 -19.87
N ARG A 705 2.99 28.88 -19.60
CA ARG A 705 3.84 30.07 -19.45
C ARG A 705 4.90 30.12 -20.53
N GLN A 706 5.28 31.34 -20.90
CA GLN A 706 6.38 31.58 -21.82
C GLN A 706 7.72 31.31 -21.13
N VAL A 707 8.55 30.46 -21.73
CA VAL A 707 9.92 30.15 -21.27
C VAL A 707 10.84 30.22 -22.48
N GLY A 708 11.63 31.30 -22.57
CA GLY A 708 12.39 31.58 -23.79
C GLY A 708 11.47 31.71 -25.01
N ALA A 709 11.75 30.94 -26.07
CA ALA A 709 11.01 30.99 -27.33
C ALA A 709 9.74 30.11 -27.37
N VAL A 710 9.50 29.27 -26.36
CA VAL A 710 8.36 28.31 -26.35
C VAL A 710 7.46 28.50 -25.13
N LYS A 711 6.23 27.98 -25.21
CA LYS A 711 5.33 27.86 -24.05
C LYS A 711 5.38 26.45 -23.48
N VAL A 712 5.35 26.36 -22.15
CA VAL A 712 5.39 25.10 -21.39
C VAL A 712 4.23 25.08 -20.39
N PRO A 713 3.50 23.96 -20.22
CA PRO A 713 2.49 23.84 -19.17
C PRO A 713 3.15 23.73 -17.79
N PHE A 714 2.78 24.61 -16.86
CA PHE A 714 3.28 24.58 -15.47
C PHE A 714 2.42 23.74 -14.54
N SER A 715 1.23 23.30 -14.99
CA SER A 715 0.39 22.36 -14.25
C SER A 715 0.04 21.18 -15.13
N VAL A 716 0.46 19.97 -14.71
CA VAL A 716 0.11 18.71 -15.37
C VAL A 716 -0.57 17.82 -14.35
N ARG A 717 -1.82 17.44 -14.63
CA ARG A 717 -2.60 16.51 -13.79
C ARG A 717 -2.74 15.19 -14.52
N LEU A 718 -2.40 14.10 -13.85
CA LEU A 718 -2.56 12.74 -14.34
C LEU A 718 -3.66 12.05 -13.54
N SER A 719 -4.68 11.54 -14.23
CA SER A 719 -5.80 10.83 -13.62
C SER A 719 -5.84 9.37 -14.08
N PHE A 720 -5.66 8.42 -13.18
CA PHE A 720 -5.62 6.99 -13.50
C PHE A 720 -6.29 6.18 -12.40
N SER A 721 -7.24 5.30 -12.77
CA SER A 721 -7.93 4.38 -11.85
C SER A 721 -8.50 5.04 -10.56
N GLY A 722 -8.98 6.27 -10.67
CA GLY A 722 -9.53 7.04 -9.53
C GLY A 722 -8.49 7.70 -8.63
N LEU A 723 -7.21 7.64 -9.00
CA LEU A 723 -6.10 8.36 -8.36
C LEU A 723 -5.72 9.56 -9.22
N GLU A 724 -5.27 10.63 -8.56
CA GLU A 724 -4.74 11.83 -9.21
C GLU A 724 -3.30 12.07 -8.76
N MET A 725 -2.45 12.48 -9.69
CA MET A 725 -1.13 13.05 -9.42
C MET A 725 -1.05 14.41 -10.10
N VAL A 726 -0.64 15.44 -9.36
CA VAL A 726 -0.54 16.81 -9.91
C VAL A 726 0.90 17.28 -9.83
N ILE A 727 1.51 17.52 -10.98
CA ILE A 727 2.82 18.15 -11.10
C ILE A 727 2.60 19.65 -11.27
N ARG A 728 3.19 20.44 -10.38
CA ARG A 728 3.26 21.90 -10.49
C ARG A 728 4.70 22.32 -10.66
N LEU A 729 5.05 22.78 -11.85
CA LEU A 729 6.38 23.30 -12.13
C LEU A 729 6.52 24.70 -11.51
N GLU A 730 7.71 24.97 -11.01
CA GLU A 730 8.09 26.27 -10.43
C GLU A 730 9.12 26.96 -11.35
N HIS A 731 10.05 26.17 -11.87
CA HIS A 731 11.12 26.63 -12.74
C HIS A 731 11.28 25.71 -13.94
N VAL A 732 11.41 26.31 -15.13
CA VAL A 732 11.76 25.59 -16.35
C VAL A 732 12.91 26.35 -17.01
N THR A 733 13.99 25.65 -17.33
CA THR A 733 15.17 26.21 -17.97
C THR A 733 15.50 25.43 -19.24
N HIS A 734 15.66 26.14 -20.35
CA HIS A 734 16.10 25.59 -21.62
C HIS A 734 17.61 25.67 -21.77
N ASP A 735 18.18 24.72 -22.53
CA ASP A 735 19.61 24.67 -22.87
C ASP A 735 20.55 24.69 -21.65
N ALA A 736 20.04 24.24 -20.50
CA ALA A 736 20.82 24.04 -19.30
C ALA A 736 21.76 22.83 -19.46
N PRO A 737 22.99 22.89 -18.90
CA PRO A 737 23.86 21.72 -18.86
C PRO A 737 23.21 20.62 -18.00
N ILE A 738 23.17 19.40 -18.51
CA ILE A 738 22.64 18.23 -17.79
C ILE A 738 23.79 17.26 -17.51
N ASN A 739 23.91 16.81 -16.26
CA ASN A 739 24.83 15.74 -15.90
C ASN A 739 24.31 14.43 -16.52
N PRO A 740 25.07 13.72 -17.38
CA PRO A 740 24.62 12.46 -17.98
C PRO A 740 24.17 11.39 -16.98
N ALA A 741 24.66 11.46 -15.73
CA ALA A 741 24.26 10.53 -14.67
C ALA A 741 22.76 10.56 -14.33
N VAL A 742 22.04 11.65 -14.59
CA VAL A 742 20.58 11.72 -14.35
C VAL A 742 19.78 10.81 -15.29
N PHE A 743 20.38 10.41 -16.41
CA PHE A 743 19.82 9.43 -17.34
C PHE A 743 20.38 8.02 -17.08
N ALA A 744 21.14 7.80 -16.01
CA ALA A 744 21.61 6.47 -15.64
C ALA A 744 20.68 5.86 -14.58
N GLU A 745 20.66 4.52 -14.54
CA GLU A 745 19.96 3.80 -13.49
C GLU A 745 20.56 4.13 -12.12
N THR A 746 19.70 4.43 -11.13
CA THR A 746 20.18 4.66 -9.77
C THR A 746 20.64 3.33 -9.17
N GLN A 747 21.88 3.29 -8.67
CA GLN A 747 22.39 2.10 -8.01
C GLN A 747 21.62 1.86 -6.71
N SER A 748 20.91 0.74 -6.63
CA SER A 748 20.29 0.26 -5.39
C SER A 748 20.35 -1.26 -5.32
N CYS A 749 19.90 -1.84 -4.21
CA CYS A 749 19.81 -3.29 -4.07
C CYS A 749 18.98 -3.98 -5.18
N PHE A 750 18.04 -3.27 -5.80
CA PHE A 750 17.21 -3.77 -6.90
C PHE A 750 17.94 -3.85 -8.24
N THR A 751 18.92 -2.97 -8.46
CA THR A 751 19.69 -2.88 -9.70
C THR A 751 21.03 -3.60 -9.65
N GLN A 752 21.51 -3.99 -8.46
CA GLN A 752 22.67 -4.84 -8.29
C GLN A 752 22.43 -6.21 -8.92
N ARG A 753 23.44 -6.71 -9.65
CA ARG A 753 23.44 -8.01 -10.34
C ARG A 753 24.01 -9.10 -9.46
#